data_AF-F1KU42-F1
#
_entry.id   AF-F1KU42-F1
#
_cell.length_a   1.000
_cell.length_b   1.000
_cell.length_c   1.000
_cell.angle_alpha   90.00
_cell.angle_beta   90.00
_cell.angle_gamma   90.00
#
_symmetry.space_group_name_H-M   'P 1'
#
loop_
_entity.id
_entity.type
_entity.pdbx_description
1 polymer ?
#
loop_
_entity_poly.entity_id
_entity_poly.type
_entity_poly.pdbx_seq_one_letter_code
_entity_poly.pdbx_strand_id
1 'polypeptide(L)'
;MNDCARQFDSRSSEPGNTGQQGHSKDGFVDDPSATQIYMVRTMTESLISEKDVTGRCSIRKELETKQLGRLLDFLQMSYYWPCLLSLSETLGECCELSLLWFREFYLEMTMGRRVQFPIDMSIPWILTDYILTSQDLALMECILHQLDLYNDAAGYSLKKFRKQFLYDEVEAEANLCLALFISKLSDSIFTHYKELASCMLLDKRFISSCQAVGITIRQPPCRRYASLLQQRHVQLLDRSIDLNHLVSKRINIAILRSLNVAISKFEADELASIIGLKSAVDVNRLCHRLLREHLHSVSDFCDLLVEANHNETMSCDRITQHVHWQLTHSFIPNYCYNGSTHRFVKSKHPIRKLPQGEKPPPVSLQGVWKLKSLNPTFIKLHSICRGFIGMPHFRALAGLLGYRNIAFIVRELIKAARSLISGPIKSHVRSILTLIPNVCNEPQSDYDSPALLEYYLEHLGNVGRYVELKRDMSEVLRELGNIIVLCMQLEQALAHEEAMDFAMAAPLTDIIPPTPANGIDEQGLKTDELKYPRIHVASLVEQFGSVQQVITVLEAESLIKNRLSWDLNIFKMLLRELKEVITSDAFWTGERSRDNVMRMEERVEIHRVWSALQFFFCQPTSATKEDTEHAADPLVEAIFGDGLHWAGDTIIFLLGQQCRFEAFDFSNHLLRVQSADGKDASINGINLSKMVQRIRCFQLLNKEIFGILTTVMQVTSDSSKESVEENVYEFAPPIYQSNAREPLSHD
;
A
#
# COMPACT_ATOMS: atom_id res chain seq x y z
N MET A 1 22.55 -39.68 6.07
CA MET A 1 23.43 -40.44 6.97
C MET A 1 22.69 -40.56 8.29
N ASN A 2 22.07 -41.72 8.48
CA ASN A 2 21.33 -42.10 9.66
C ASN A 2 22.28 -42.59 10.75
N ASP A 3 21.78 -42.55 11.98
CA ASP A 3 22.28 -43.22 13.19
C ASP A 3 23.37 -42.51 13.99
N CYS A 4 22.95 -41.56 14.84
CA CYS A 4 23.36 -41.50 16.25
C CYS A 4 22.58 -40.41 17.01
N ALA A 5 21.30 -40.66 17.30
CA ALA A 5 20.56 -39.84 18.25
C ALA A 5 19.42 -40.66 18.86
N ARG A 6 19.62 -41.18 20.08
CA ARG A 6 18.55 -41.43 21.07
C ARG A 6 19.13 -41.86 22.41
N GLN A 7 18.48 -41.32 23.46
CA GLN A 7 18.49 -41.72 24.87
C GLN A 7 19.57 -41.15 25.78
N PHE A 8 19.39 -39.88 26.13
CA PHE A 8 19.48 -39.47 27.54
C PHE A 8 18.04 -39.33 28.05
N ASP A 9 17.62 -40.25 28.92
CA ASP A 9 16.40 -40.11 29.70
C ASP A 9 16.77 -40.15 31.18
N SER A 10 16.55 -39.02 31.83
CA SER A 10 16.72 -38.82 33.26
C SER A 10 15.35 -38.92 33.92
N ARG A 11 15.09 -40.02 34.66
CA ARG A 11 14.27 -40.13 35.89
C ARG A 11 13.73 -41.56 36.05
N SER A 12 14.29 -42.30 37.01
CA SER A 12 13.54 -43.29 37.78
C SER A 12 14.20 -43.45 39.14
N SER A 13 13.67 -42.69 40.10
CA SER A 13 13.82 -42.91 41.53
C SER A 13 12.85 -44.00 41.97
N GLU A 14 13.35 -45.13 42.49
CA GLU A 14 12.79 -45.83 43.66
C GLU A 14 13.77 -46.89 44.20
N PRO A 15 13.75 -47.18 45.53
CA PRO A 15 14.83 -47.87 46.23
C PRO A 15 14.58 -49.37 46.40
N GLY A 16 15.65 -50.17 46.26
CA GLY A 16 15.68 -51.60 46.58
C GLY A 16 16.96 -51.99 47.28
N ASN A 17 16.87 -52.13 48.61
CA ASN A 17 17.79 -52.83 49.53
C ASN A 17 18.05 -54.28 49.03
N THR A 18 19.15 -55.01 49.23
CA THR A 18 20.26 -55.07 50.20
C THR A 18 21.34 -56.02 49.61
N GLY A 19 22.64 -55.85 49.93
CA GLY A 19 23.60 -56.94 49.68
C GLY A 19 25.11 -56.65 49.79
N GLN A 20 25.60 -56.46 51.02
CA GLN A 20 26.96 -56.75 51.53
C GLN A 20 28.23 -56.19 50.83
N GLN A 21 28.88 -55.30 51.59
CA GLN A 21 30.23 -54.75 51.43
C GLN A 21 31.33 -55.83 51.47
N GLY A 22 32.25 -55.75 50.52
CA GLY A 22 33.65 -56.19 50.68
C GLY A 22 34.56 -54.97 50.64
N HIS A 23 35.24 -54.68 51.75
CA HIS A 23 36.15 -53.55 51.91
C HIS A 23 37.34 -53.62 50.93
N SER A 24 37.52 -52.59 50.11
CA SER A 24 38.82 -52.29 49.48
C SER A 24 39.01 -50.78 49.33
N LYS A 25 39.94 -50.26 50.15
CA LYS A 25 40.61 -48.94 50.11
C LYS A 25 39.73 -47.74 49.76
N ASP A 26 39.43 -46.97 50.79
CA ASP A 26 38.97 -45.58 50.70
C ASP A 26 39.76 -44.82 49.64
N GLY A 27 39.12 -44.55 48.51
CA GLY A 27 39.64 -43.69 47.46
C GLY A 27 39.56 -42.25 47.92
N PHE A 28 40.62 -41.77 48.57
CA PHE A 28 40.87 -40.34 48.60
C PHE A 28 41.13 -39.88 47.16
N VAL A 29 40.19 -39.11 46.62
CA VAL A 29 40.28 -38.44 45.32
C VAL A 29 41.08 -37.16 45.50
N ASP A 30 42.33 -37.28 45.95
CA ASP A 30 43.26 -36.17 45.94
C ASP A 30 44.23 -36.39 44.79
N ASP A 31 44.17 -35.51 43.80
CA ASP A 31 45.07 -35.54 42.65
C ASP A 31 46.53 -35.44 43.12
N PRO A 32 47.46 -36.21 42.53
CA PRO A 32 48.85 -36.16 42.92
C PRO A 32 49.43 -34.77 42.64
N SER A 33 50.19 -34.23 43.58
CA SER A 33 50.82 -32.92 43.41
C SER A 33 51.80 -32.92 42.24
N ALA A 34 52.06 -31.75 41.65
CA ALA A 34 53.04 -31.62 40.57
C ALA A 34 54.42 -32.19 40.95
N THR A 35 54.82 -32.02 42.21
CA THR A 35 56.07 -32.59 42.75
C THR A 35 56.01 -34.11 42.89
N GLN A 36 54.88 -34.69 43.30
CA GLN A 36 54.70 -36.14 43.36
C GLN A 36 54.78 -36.77 41.97
N ILE A 37 54.07 -36.21 40.99
CA ILE A 37 54.12 -36.68 39.59
C ILE A 37 55.53 -36.58 39.04
N TYR A 38 56.20 -35.44 39.25
CA TYR A 38 57.57 -35.22 38.81
C TYR A 38 58.54 -36.24 39.43
N MET A 39 58.48 -36.46 40.75
CA MET A 39 59.36 -37.39 41.45
C MET A 39 59.12 -38.84 41.01
N VAL A 40 57.85 -39.28 40.95
CA VAL A 40 57.51 -40.64 40.54
C VAL A 40 57.95 -40.91 39.10
N ARG A 41 57.72 -39.97 38.18
CA ARG A 41 58.17 -40.09 36.79
C ARG A 41 59.69 -40.11 36.68
N THR A 42 60.39 -39.20 37.34
CA THR A 42 61.87 -39.12 37.29
C THR A 42 62.52 -40.37 37.88
N MET A 43 61.99 -40.91 38.99
CA MET A 43 62.46 -42.18 39.56
C MET A 43 62.14 -43.37 38.65
N THR A 44 60.99 -43.38 37.99
CA THR A 44 60.63 -44.45 37.05
C THR A 44 61.48 -44.39 35.78
N GLU A 45 61.78 -43.18 35.30
CA GLU A 45 62.65 -42.94 34.15
C GLU A 45 64.10 -43.33 34.44
N SER A 46 64.61 -43.07 35.66
CA SER A 46 65.96 -43.49 36.05
C SER A 46 66.12 -45.02 36.16
N LEU A 47 65.06 -45.75 36.51
CA LEU A 47 65.05 -47.21 36.52
C LEU A 47 65.11 -47.83 35.11
N ILE A 48 64.64 -47.10 34.10
CA ILE A 48 64.56 -47.55 32.69
C ILE A 48 65.68 -46.95 31.82
N SER A 49 66.36 -45.91 32.30
CA SER A 49 67.46 -45.26 31.59
C SER A 49 68.66 -46.20 31.40
N GLU A 50 69.24 -46.17 30.20
CA GLU A 50 70.48 -46.88 29.85
C GLU A 50 71.75 -46.10 30.22
N LYS A 51 71.62 -44.82 30.62
CA LYS A 51 72.76 -43.95 30.90
C LYS A 51 73.14 -43.97 32.38
N ASP A 52 74.18 -44.74 32.69
CA ASP A 52 74.85 -44.72 33.99
C ASP A 52 75.69 -43.44 34.14
N VAL A 53 75.34 -42.59 35.11
CA VAL A 53 76.25 -41.51 35.59
C VAL A 53 77.22 -42.07 36.63
N THR A 54 76.96 -43.26 37.19
CA THR A 54 77.69 -43.81 38.35
C THR A 54 78.03 -45.30 38.22
N GLY A 55 78.43 -45.79 37.04
CA GLY A 55 79.22 -47.02 36.86
C GLY A 55 78.77 -48.33 37.55
N ARG A 56 77.51 -48.44 38.00
CA ARG A 56 76.90 -49.67 38.51
C ARG A 56 75.90 -50.17 37.49
N CYS A 57 75.81 -51.49 37.31
CA CYS A 57 74.91 -52.17 36.39
C CYS A 57 73.55 -51.47 36.28
N SER A 58 73.17 -51.03 35.07
CA SER A 58 71.85 -50.50 34.78
C SER A 58 70.75 -51.44 35.29
N ILE A 59 69.94 -50.94 36.23
CA ILE A 59 68.83 -51.65 36.91
C ILE A 59 67.83 -52.22 35.88
N ARG A 60 67.79 -51.66 34.68
CA ARG A 60 67.02 -52.16 33.54
C ARG A 60 67.31 -53.63 33.19
N LYS A 61 68.55 -54.09 33.34
CA LYS A 61 68.95 -55.48 33.01
C LYS A 61 68.47 -56.50 34.04
N GLU A 62 68.08 -56.06 35.23
CA GLU A 62 67.56 -56.89 36.33
C GLU A 62 66.02 -56.96 36.34
N LEU A 63 65.36 -56.14 35.52
CA LEU A 63 63.89 -56.07 35.41
C LEU A 63 63.36 -57.05 34.37
N GLU A 64 62.29 -57.77 34.73
CA GLU A 64 61.57 -58.63 33.78
C GLU A 64 60.96 -57.82 32.63
N THR A 65 60.98 -58.36 31.41
CA THR A 65 60.44 -57.71 30.19
C THR A 65 58.99 -57.25 30.34
N LYS A 66 58.17 -58.01 31.08
CA LYS A 66 56.77 -57.65 31.36
C LYS A 66 56.64 -56.44 32.30
N GLN A 67 57.55 -56.29 33.27
CA GLN A 67 57.57 -55.12 34.16
C GLN A 67 58.11 -53.89 33.45
N LEU A 68 59.13 -54.06 32.61
CA LEU A 68 59.66 -52.99 31.75
C LEU A 68 58.57 -52.40 30.85
N GLY A 69 57.73 -53.25 30.23
CA GLY A 69 56.58 -52.81 29.45
C GLY A 69 55.60 -51.95 30.26
N ARG A 70 55.22 -52.39 31.47
CA ARG A 70 54.31 -51.63 32.35
C ARG A 70 54.87 -50.28 32.80
N LEU A 71 56.17 -50.20 33.07
CA LEU A 71 56.82 -48.96 33.48
C LEU A 71 56.93 -47.97 32.30
N LEU A 72 57.19 -48.47 31.08
CA LEU A 72 57.15 -47.67 29.86
C LEU A 72 55.73 -47.17 29.56
N ASP A 73 54.72 -48.04 29.65
CA ASP A 73 53.31 -47.66 29.49
C ASP A 73 52.92 -46.58 30.51
N PHE A 74 53.34 -46.74 31.78
CA PHE A 74 53.11 -45.74 32.82
C PHE A 74 53.79 -44.41 32.50
N LEU A 75 55.06 -44.39 32.07
CA LEU A 75 55.77 -43.16 31.70
C LEU A 75 55.15 -42.49 30.48
N GLN A 76 54.65 -43.26 29.51
CA GLN A 76 53.97 -42.73 28.34
C GLN A 76 52.61 -42.12 28.70
N MET A 77 51.80 -42.81 29.50
CA MET A 77 50.50 -42.29 29.94
C MET A 77 50.65 -41.08 30.86
N SER A 78 51.57 -41.14 31.83
CA SER A 78 51.76 -40.07 32.81
C SER A 78 52.44 -38.81 32.26
N TYR A 79 52.88 -38.82 31.00
CA TYR A 79 53.46 -37.64 30.35
C TYR A 79 52.44 -36.51 30.21
N TYR A 80 51.20 -36.85 29.86
CA TYR A 80 50.12 -35.88 29.66
C TYR A 80 49.38 -35.53 30.95
N TRP A 81 49.67 -36.19 32.07
CA TRP A 81 48.95 -35.94 33.33
C TRP A 81 49.05 -34.50 33.82
N PRO A 82 50.23 -33.83 33.81
CA PRO A 82 50.28 -32.41 34.17
C PRO A 82 49.34 -31.55 33.33
N CYS A 83 49.32 -31.75 32.00
CA CYS A 83 48.46 -31.02 31.07
C CYS A 83 46.97 -31.31 31.29
N LEU A 84 46.61 -32.55 31.61
CA LEU A 84 45.23 -32.96 31.88
C LEU A 84 44.74 -32.46 33.24
N LEU A 85 45.62 -32.40 34.24
CA LEU A 85 45.33 -31.81 35.54
C LEU A 85 45.18 -30.28 35.43
N SER A 86 45.95 -29.63 34.55
CA SER A 86 45.78 -28.22 34.17
C SER A 86 44.96 -28.04 32.88
N LEU A 87 43.86 -28.79 32.73
CA LEU A 87 43.08 -28.82 31.49
C LEU A 87 42.66 -27.43 31.01
N SER A 88 42.22 -26.55 31.93
CA SER A 88 41.77 -25.20 31.59
C SER A 88 42.88 -24.34 30.96
N GLU A 89 44.08 -24.38 31.53
CA GLU A 89 45.24 -23.62 31.03
C GLU A 89 45.75 -24.20 29.72
N THR A 90 45.90 -25.52 29.66
CA THR A 90 46.33 -26.23 28.45
C THR A 90 45.37 -26.00 27.28
N LEU A 91 44.05 -26.02 27.55
CA LEU A 91 43.04 -25.73 26.54
C LEU A 91 43.16 -24.29 26.01
N GLY A 92 43.41 -23.33 26.91
CA GLY A 92 43.65 -21.94 26.53
C GLY A 92 44.86 -21.80 25.60
N GLU A 93 45.97 -22.47 25.90
CA GLU A 93 47.17 -22.44 25.07
C GLU A 93 46.99 -23.12 23.71
N CYS A 94 46.24 -24.22 23.66
CA CYS A 94 45.96 -24.94 22.41
C CYS A 94 45.04 -24.18 21.45
N CYS A 95 44.19 -23.29 21.97
CA CYS A 95 43.21 -22.52 21.18
C CYS A 95 43.64 -21.06 20.95
N GLU A 96 44.87 -20.69 21.29
CA GLU A 96 45.36 -19.31 21.25
C GLU A 96 45.57 -18.81 19.79
N LEU A 97 44.72 -17.88 19.34
CA LEU A 97 44.78 -17.27 18.00
C LEU A 97 45.10 -15.76 18.01
N SER A 98 45.49 -15.18 19.15
CA SER A 98 45.75 -13.74 19.32
C SER A 98 46.82 -13.16 18.39
N LEU A 99 47.78 -13.97 17.95
CA LEU A 99 48.89 -13.54 17.07
C LEU A 99 48.43 -13.03 15.70
N LEU A 100 47.20 -13.33 15.29
CA LEU A 100 46.66 -12.88 14.00
C LEU A 100 46.44 -11.36 13.94
N TRP A 101 46.29 -10.68 15.08
CA TRP A 101 46.13 -9.23 15.13
C TRP A 101 47.47 -8.47 15.25
N PHE A 102 48.41 -9.00 16.03
CA PHE A 102 49.66 -8.31 16.34
C PHE A 102 50.58 -8.15 15.13
N ARG A 103 51.14 -6.94 14.98
CA ARG A 103 51.94 -6.56 13.80
C ARG A 103 53.10 -5.61 14.09
N GLU A 104 53.58 -5.58 15.34
CA GLU A 104 54.71 -4.75 15.80
C GLU A 104 55.98 -4.93 14.96
N PHE A 105 56.31 -6.17 14.60
CA PHE A 105 57.45 -6.45 13.72
C PHE A 105 57.36 -5.70 12.39
N TYR A 106 56.17 -5.68 11.77
CA TYR A 106 55.96 -4.99 10.51
C TYR A 106 55.89 -3.48 10.67
N LEU A 107 55.42 -2.97 11.81
CA LEU A 107 55.44 -1.54 12.12
C LEU A 107 56.88 -1.02 12.24
N GLU A 108 57.75 -1.76 12.92
CA GLU A 108 59.17 -1.44 13.03
C GLU A 108 59.85 -1.39 11.65
N MET A 109 59.52 -2.34 10.76
CA MET A 109 60.02 -2.36 9.38
C MET A 109 59.59 -1.15 8.54
N THR A 110 58.58 -0.38 8.97
CA THR A 110 58.20 0.88 8.30
C THR A 110 59.10 2.07 8.64
N MET A 111 60.04 1.91 9.58
CA MET A 111 60.99 2.95 10.00
C MET A 111 60.28 4.26 10.40
N GLY A 112 59.20 4.14 11.20
CA GLY A 112 58.43 5.28 11.70
C GLY A 112 57.51 5.96 10.67
N ARG A 113 57.40 5.44 9.44
CA ARG A 113 56.50 5.99 8.41
C ARG A 113 55.03 5.74 8.70
N ARG A 114 54.71 4.68 9.45
CA ARG A 114 53.35 4.35 9.87
C ARG A 114 53.32 4.12 11.37
N VAL A 115 52.37 4.77 12.04
CA VAL A 115 52.08 4.57 13.46
C VAL A 115 51.20 3.33 13.66
N GLN A 116 50.30 3.05 12.72
CA GLN A 116 49.50 1.83 12.69
C GLN A 116 49.06 1.50 11.24
N PHE A 117 48.66 0.26 10.97
CA PHE A 117 48.08 -0.17 9.70
C PHE A 117 46.54 0.01 9.68
N PRO A 118 45.94 0.27 8.50
CA PRO A 118 44.49 0.34 8.37
C PRO A 118 43.81 -1.02 8.60
N ILE A 119 42.50 -1.01 8.88
CA ILE A 119 41.71 -2.22 9.16
C ILE A 119 41.69 -3.21 7.99
N ASP A 120 41.84 -2.73 6.75
CA ASP A 120 41.91 -3.58 5.55
C ASP A 120 43.17 -4.46 5.52
N MET A 121 44.13 -4.21 6.41
CA MET A 121 45.34 -5.01 6.62
C MET A 121 45.31 -5.77 7.96
N SER A 122 44.17 -5.78 8.66
CA SER A 122 43.97 -6.52 9.91
C SER A 122 43.30 -7.85 9.63
N ILE A 123 43.93 -8.97 10.02
CA ILE A 123 43.42 -10.31 9.71
C ILE A 123 42.00 -10.54 10.27
N PRO A 124 41.67 -10.21 11.54
CA PRO A 124 40.32 -10.37 12.05
C PRO A 124 39.26 -9.64 11.20
N TRP A 125 39.56 -8.41 10.75
CA TRP A 125 38.65 -7.67 9.89
C TRP A 125 38.59 -8.22 8.46
N ILE A 126 39.71 -8.59 7.86
CA ILE A 126 39.75 -9.18 6.50
C ILE A 126 38.85 -10.42 6.44
N LEU A 127 38.94 -11.31 7.43
CA LEU A 127 38.13 -12.53 7.49
C LEU A 127 36.65 -12.19 7.67
N THR A 128 36.33 -11.26 8.57
CA THR A 128 34.96 -10.79 8.81
C THR A 128 34.35 -10.15 7.56
N ASP A 129 35.09 -9.26 6.90
CA ASP A 129 34.64 -8.51 5.73
C ASP A 129 34.47 -9.40 4.50
N TYR A 130 35.34 -10.41 4.37
CA TYR A 130 35.22 -11.42 3.32
C TYR A 130 33.89 -12.17 3.44
N ILE A 131 33.47 -12.57 4.64
CA ILE A 131 32.18 -13.27 4.85
C ILE A 131 31.00 -12.34 4.51
N LEU A 132 31.06 -11.07 4.95
CA LEU A 132 30.00 -10.08 4.65
C LEU A 132 29.85 -9.80 3.15
N THR A 133 30.96 -9.81 2.42
CA THR A 133 31.02 -9.46 0.99
C THR A 133 30.71 -10.67 0.10
N SER A 134 31.26 -11.84 0.43
CA SER A 134 31.00 -13.10 -0.30
C SER A 134 29.57 -13.59 -0.12
N GLN A 135 28.96 -13.32 1.04
CA GLN A 135 27.60 -13.74 1.40
C GLN A 135 27.38 -15.25 1.27
N ASP A 136 28.42 -16.04 1.54
CA ASP A 136 28.35 -17.51 1.53
C ASP A 136 27.49 -18.02 2.70
N LEU A 137 26.54 -18.90 2.37
CA LEU A 137 25.57 -19.47 3.29
C LEU A 137 26.21 -20.22 4.45
N ALA A 138 27.30 -20.95 4.19
CA ALA A 138 27.97 -21.75 5.21
C ALA A 138 28.75 -20.87 6.19
N LEU A 139 29.34 -19.78 5.71
CA LEU A 139 30.25 -18.94 6.50
C LEU A 139 29.51 -17.87 7.31
N MET A 140 28.29 -17.48 6.92
CA MET A 140 27.51 -16.47 7.63
C MET A 140 27.25 -16.82 9.10
N GLU A 141 27.02 -18.09 9.43
CA GLU A 141 26.79 -18.52 10.82
C GLU A 141 28.07 -18.40 11.68
N CYS A 142 29.24 -18.48 11.05
CA CYS A 142 30.54 -18.47 11.73
C CYS A 142 31.17 -17.08 11.85
N ILE A 143 30.50 -16.02 11.39
CA ILE A 143 31.08 -14.67 11.34
C ILE A 143 31.47 -14.14 12.73
N LEU A 144 30.73 -14.50 13.77
CA LEU A 144 31.02 -14.05 15.14
C LEU A 144 32.30 -14.65 15.70
N HIS A 145 32.70 -15.85 15.24
CA HIS A 145 34.00 -16.43 15.61
C HIS A 145 35.18 -15.62 15.07
N GLN A 146 35.00 -14.90 13.96
CA GLN A 146 36.06 -14.04 13.42
C GLN A 146 36.21 -12.76 14.25
N LEU A 147 35.11 -12.23 14.78
CA LEU A 147 35.13 -11.09 15.71
C LEU A 147 35.70 -11.47 17.08
N ASP A 148 35.56 -12.73 17.49
CA ASP A 148 36.11 -13.26 18.75
C ASP A 148 37.65 -13.21 18.80
N LEU A 149 38.33 -13.15 17.65
CA LEU A 149 39.78 -12.97 17.58
C LEU A 149 40.27 -11.67 18.25
N TYR A 150 39.39 -10.66 18.36
CA TYR A 150 39.69 -9.45 19.12
C TYR A 150 39.73 -9.71 20.64
N ASN A 151 38.94 -10.68 21.15
CA ASN A 151 38.98 -11.09 22.55
C ASN A 151 40.31 -11.77 22.88
N ASP A 152 40.79 -12.64 21.98
CA ASP A 152 42.11 -13.27 22.11
C ASP A 152 43.23 -12.22 22.14
N ALA A 153 43.23 -11.30 21.17
CA ALA A 153 44.22 -10.22 21.08
C ALA A 153 44.22 -9.30 22.32
N ALA A 154 43.04 -8.95 22.82
CA ALA A 154 42.88 -8.14 24.03
C ALA A 154 43.36 -8.88 25.29
N GLY A 155 42.92 -10.13 25.45
CA GLY A 155 43.32 -11.00 26.56
C GLY A 155 44.84 -11.20 26.61
N TYR A 156 45.45 -11.42 25.45
CA TYR A 156 46.90 -11.58 25.33
C TYR A 156 47.66 -10.28 25.64
N SER A 157 47.17 -9.14 25.15
CA SER A 157 47.73 -7.80 25.42
C SER A 157 47.79 -7.49 26.92
N LEU A 158 46.72 -7.84 27.65
CA LEU A 158 46.61 -7.58 29.09
C LEU A 158 47.35 -8.63 29.94
N LYS A 159 47.21 -9.93 29.64
CA LYS A 159 47.74 -11.01 30.49
C LYS A 159 49.20 -11.34 30.20
N LYS A 160 49.59 -11.48 28.91
CA LYS A 160 50.95 -11.87 28.50
C LYS A 160 51.85 -10.66 28.24
N PHE A 161 51.48 -9.75 27.34
CA PHE A 161 52.32 -8.57 27.04
C PHE A 161 52.31 -7.52 28.15
N ARG A 162 51.20 -7.39 28.88
CA ARG A 162 50.99 -6.40 29.95
C ARG A 162 51.25 -4.97 29.47
N LYS A 163 50.72 -4.61 28.29
CA LYS A 163 50.85 -3.28 27.67
C LYS A 163 49.48 -2.66 27.42
N GLN A 164 49.28 -1.45 27.94
CA GLN A 164 48.03 -0.70 27.81
C GLN A 164 47.79 -0.24 26.37
N PHE A 165 48.80 0.37 25.73
CA PHE A 165 48.63 0.91 24.37
C PHE A 165 48.19 -0.15 23.35
N LEU A 166 48.67 -1.40 23.48
CA LEU A 166 48.23 -2.50 22.62
C LEU A 166 46.74 -2.80 22.80
N TYR A 167 46.26 -2.81 24.04
CA TYR A 167 44.84 -2.97 24.33
C TYR A 167 44.02 -1.80 23.79
N ASP A 168 44.49 -0.56 23.97
CA ASP A 168 43.80 0.64 23.48
C ASP A 168 43.63 0.62 21.95
N GLU A 169 44.64 0.11 21.23
CA GLU A 169 44.59 -0.08 19.79
C GLU A 169 43.64 -1.21 19.35
N VAL A 170 43.67 -2.36 20.04
CA VAL A 170 42.71 -3.46 19.82
C VAL A 170 41.29 -2.96 20.03
N GLU A 171 41.05 -2.23 21.12
CA GLU A 171 39.75 -1.67 21.47
C GLU A 171 39.26 -0.67 20.41
N ALA A 172 40.11 0.26 19.99
CA ALA A 172 39.77 1.23 18.95
C ALA A 172 39.42 0.53 17.63
N GLU A 173 40.18 -0.48 17.23
CA GLU A 173 39.93 -1.24 15.99
C GLU A 173 38.63 -2.05 16.08
N ALA A 174 38.41 -2.77 17.19
CA ALA A 174 37.21 -3.57 17.40
C ALA A 174 35.94 -2.71 17.41
N ASN A 175 35.97 -1.52 18.03
CA ASN A 175 34.83 -0.60 18.02
C ASN A 175 34.47 -0.13 16.61
N LEU A 176 35.46 0.21 15.79
CA LEU A 176 35.26 0.60 14.39
C LEU A 176 34.70 -0.58 13.57
N CYS A 177 35.32 -1.75 13.69
CA CYS A 177 34.93 -2.96 12.97
C CYS A 177 33.52 -3.42 13.35
N LEU A 178 33.14 -3.34 14.62
CA LEU A 178 31.79 -3.64 15.09
C LEU A 178 30.75 -2.69 14.46
N ALA A 179 31.03 -1.38 14.40
CA ALA A 179 30.14 -0.41 13.78
C ALA A 179 29.95 -0.67 12.28
N LEU A 180 31.03 -1.00 11.57
CA LEU A 180 31.02 -1.37 10.16
C LEU A 180 30.28 -2.70 9.92
N PHE A 181 30.56 -3.71 10.75
CA PHE A 181 29.90 -5.01 10.75
C PHE A 181 28.39 -4.85 10.89
N ILE A 182 27.91 -4.13 11.91
CA ILE A 182 26.48 -3.89 12.13
C ILE A 182 25.85 -3.17 10.92
N SER A 183 26.55 -2.19 10.34
CA SER A 183 26.07 -1.48 9.14
C SER A 183 25.91 -2.41 7.95
N LYS A 184 26.97 -3.12 7.56
CA LYS A 184 26.99 -4.02 6.40
C LYS A 184 26.02 -5.19 6.59
N LEU A 185 25.97 -5.77 7.79
CA LEU A 185 25.05 -6.85 8.14
C LEU A 185 23.59 -6.39 8.04
N SER A 186 23.24 -5.26 8.66
CA SER A 186 21.86 -4.74 8.63
C SER A 186 21.42 -4.43 7.19
N ASP A 187 22.30 -3.84 6.38
CA ASP A 187 22.01 -3.57 4.97
C ASP A 187 21.79 -4.84 4.16
N SER A 188 22.61 -5.88 4.37
CA SER A 188 22.48 -7.17 3.71
C SER A 188 21.19 -7.88 4.11
N ILE A 189 20.87 -7.90 5.41
CA ILE A 189 19.62 -8.47 5.96
C ILE A 189 18.41 -7.76 5.37
N PHE A 190 18.34 -6.44 5.47
CA PHE A 190 17.21 -5.67 4.96
C PHE A 190 17.03 -5.87 3.45
N THR A 191 18.14 -5.92 2.69
CA THR A 191 18.10 -6.18 1.25
C THR A 191 17.53 -7.56 0.94
N HIS A 192 18.00 -8.60 1.64
CA HIS A 192 17.54 -9.96 1.45
C HIS A 192 16.04 -10.12 1.73
N TYR A 193 15.55 -9.63 2.88
CA TYR A 193 14.13 -9.75 3.24
C TYR A 193 13.22 -8.89 2.36
N LYS A 194 13.70 -7.72 1.90
CA LYS A 194 12.97 -6.89 0.94
C LYS A 194 12.83 -7.57 -0.42
N GLU A 195 13.88 -8.25 -0.89
CA GLU A 195 13.87 -9.05 -2.12
C GLU A 195 12.92 -10.25 -1.99
N LEU A 196 12.97 -10.95 -0.86
CA LEU A 196 12.09 -12.06 -0.56
C LEU A 196 10.62 -11.62 -0.57
N ALA A 197 10.28 -10.54 0.14
CA ALA A 197 8.94 -9.98 0.17
C ALA A 197 8.45 -9.56 -1.23
N SER A 198 9.33 -8.96 -2.03
CA SER A 198 9.02 -8.56 -3.41
C SER A 198 8.71 -9.77 -4.29
N CYS A 199 9.47 -10.87 -4.14
CA CYS A 199 9.24 -12.10 -4.90
C CYS A 199 7.98 -12.84 -4.47
N MET A 200 7.65 -12.82 -3.17
CA MET A 200 6.42 -13.44 -2.64
C MET A 200 5.15 -12.76 -3.14
N LEU A 201 5.20 -11.45 -3.38
CA LEU A 201 4.05 -10.65 -3.86
C LEU A 201 3.94 -10.58 -5.38
N LEU A 202 4.93 -11.09 -6.12
CA LEU A 202 4.83 -11.19 -7.59
C LEU A 202 3.85 -12.31 -7.98
N ASP A 203 3.03 -12.04 -9.00
CA ASP A 203 2.12 -13.04 -9.54
C ASP A 203 2.89 -14.23 -10.13
N LYS A 204 2.58 -15.43 -9.63
CA LYS A 204 3.18 -16.68 -10.08
C LYS A 204 2.92 -16.93 -11.57
N ARG A 205 1.75 -16.57 -12.09
CA ARG A 205 1.42 -16.73 -13.52
C ARG A 205 2.29 -15.83 -14.40
N PHE A 206 2.52 -14.61 -13.94
CA PHE A 206 3.43 -13.67 -14.60
C PHE A 206 4.86 -14.22 -14.64
N ILE A 207 5.36 -14.78 -13.54
CA ILE A 207 6.69 -15.42 -13.48
C ILE A 207 6.80 -16.56 -14.50
N SER A 208 5.81 -17.46 -14.55
CA SER A 208 5.79 -18.56 -15.51
C SER A 208 5.75 -18.07 -16.97
N SER A 209 5.01 -16.99 -17.23
CA SER A 209 4.92 -16.38 -18.57
C SER A 209 6.25 -15.75 -18.99
N CYS A 210 6.95 -15.08 -18.07
CA CYS A 210 8.28 -14.54 -18.34
C CYS A 210 9.29 -15.66 -18.65
N GLN A 211 9.24 -16.77 -17.91
CA GLN A 211 10.11 -17.92 -18.16
C GLN A 211 9.85 -18.53 -19.54
N ALA A 212 8.59 -18.62 -19.99
CA ALA A 212 8.25 -19.09 -21.32
C ALA A 212 8.81 -18.20 -22.45
N VAL A 213 8.96 -16.90 -22.19
CA VAL A 213 9.56 -15.91 -23.12
C VAL A 213 11.10 -15.86 -23.00
N GLY A 214 11.70 -16.64 -22.10
CA GLY A 214 13.14 -16.68 -21.86
C GLY A 214 13.66 -15.61 -20.89
N ILE A 215 12.77 -14.90 -20.19
CA ILE A 215 13.13 -13.91 -19.15
C ILE A 215 13.06 -14.58 -17.77
N THR A 216 14.22 -14.97 -17.22
CA THR A 216 14.29 -15.59 -15.90
C THR A 216 14.37 -14.54 -14.79
N ILE A 217 13.29 -14.39 -14.03
CA ILE A 217 13.30 -13.62 -12.78
C ILE A 217 14.03 -14.45 -11.73
N ARG A 218 15.26 -14.04 -11.37
CA ARG A 218 16.06 -14.73 -10.34
C ARG A 218 15.39 -14.59 -8.98
N GLN A 219 15.10 -15.73 -8.35
CA GLN A 219 14.68 -15.75 -6.96
C GLN A 219 15.91 -15.54 -6.05
N PRO A 220 15.76 -14.83 -4.92
CA PRO A 220 16.84 -14.65 -3.98
C PRO A 220 17.25 -16.01 -3.39
N PRO A 221 18.56 -16.30 -3.24
CA PRO A 221 19.01 -17.52 -2.60
C PRO A 221 18.57 -17.55 -1.12
N CYS A 222 18.21 -18.71 -0.60
CA CYS A 222 17.86 -18.87 0.82
C CYS A 222 19.06 -18.56 1.70
N ARG A 223 18.98 -17.52 2.55
CA ARG A 223 20.06 -17.14 3.48
C ARG A 223 19.76 -17.52 4.91
N ARG A 224 20.81 -17.74 5.70
CA ARG A 224 20.73 -18.12 7.12
C ARG A 224 21.15 -16.97 8.02
N TYR A 225 20.25 -16.01 8.22
CA TYR A 225 20.46 -14.91 9.18
C TYR A 225 19.84 -15.18 10.56
N ALA A 226 19.00 -16.22 10.69
CA ALA A 226 18.22 -16.46 11.90
C ALA A 226 19.10 -16.63 13.16
N SER A 227 20.18 -17.41 13.07
CA SER A 227 21.13 -17.63 14.18
C SER A 227 21.80 -16.35 14.65
N LEU A 228 22.21 -15.48 13.70
CA LEU A 228 22.79 -14.17 14.01
C LEU A 228 21.78 -13.21 14.63
N LEU A 229 20.55 -13.21 14.12
CA LEU A 229 19.50 -12.35 14.64
C LEU A 229 19.05 -12.79 16.04
N GLN A 230 19.19 -14.05 16.41
CA GLN A 230 18.85 -14.52 17.77
C GLN A 230 19.87 -14.10 18.84
N GLN A 231 21.04 -13.56 18.46
CA GLN A 231 22.08 -13.20 19.42
C GLN A 231 21.70 -11.94 20.23
N ARG A 232 21.58 -12.12 21.54
CA ARG A 232 21.24 -11.04 22.50
C ARG A 232 22.42 -10.62 23.39
N HIS A 233 23.49 -11.40 23.45
CA HIS A 233 24.62 -11.18 24.35
C HIS A 233 25.95 -11.65 23.73
N VAL A 234 26.38 -11.00 22.65
CA VAL A 234 27.71 -11.26 22.06
C VAL A 234 28.76 -10.67 22.99
N GLN A 235 29.67 -11.51 23.50
CA GLN A 235 30.78 -11.05 24.35
C GLN A 235 31.93 -10.54 23.47
N LEU A 236 32.27 -9.26 23.63
CA LEU A 236 33.39 -8.63 22.92
C LEU A 236 34.06 -7.59 23.82
N LEU A 237 35.35 -7.75 24.08
CA LEU A 237 36.16 -6.93 24.99
C LEU A 237 35.47 -6.75 26.35
N ASP A 238 35.00 -7.87 26.92
CA ASP A 238 34.23 -7.95 28.17
C ASP A 238 32.88 -7.20 28.17
N ARG A 239 32.40 -6.73 27.02
CA ARG A 239 31.08 -6.12 26.85
C ARG A 239 30.08 -7.17 26.37
N SER A 240 28.89 -7.15 26.95
CA SER A 240 27.74 -7.88 26.42
C SER A 240 27.00 -7.01 25.41
N ILE A 241 27.08 -7.35 24.12
CA ILE A 241 26.48 -6.62 23.01
C ILE A 241 25.19 -7.31 22.58
N ASP A 242 24.07 -6.57 22.60
CA ASP A 242 22.80 -7.03 22.03
C ASP A 242 22.77 -6.74 20.52
N LEU A 243 23.14 -7.75 19.73
CA LEU A 243 23.15 -7.66 18.28
C LEU A 243 21.73 -7.51 17.70
N ASN A 244 20.73 -8.21 18.26
CA ASN A 244 19.33 -8.10 17.82
C ASN A 244 18.83 -6.66 17.92
N HIS A 245 19.09 -6.01 19.06
CA HIS A 245 18.65 -4.64 19.29
C HIS A 245 19.36 -3.62 18.37
N LEU A 246 20.67 -3.77 18.16
CA LEU A 246 21.43 -2.87 17.27
C LEU A 246 21.01 -3.01 15.80
N VAL A 247 20.79 -4.24 15.34
CA VAL A 247 20.27 -4.52 13.99
C VAL A 247 18.84 -4.02 13.83
N SER A 248 17.97 -4.22 14.83
CA SER A 248 16.58 -3.73 14.83
C SER A 248 16.51 -2.21 14.65
N LYS A 249 17.33 -1.44 15.38
CA LYS A 249 17.39 0.02 15.26
C LYS A 249 17.73 0.47 13.84
N ARG A 250 18.73 -0.16 13.22
CA ARG A 250 19.11 0.16 11.84
C ARG A 250 18.04 -0.25 10.83
N ILE A 251 17.37 -1.36 11.06
CA ILE A 251 16.29 -1.83 10.19
C ILE A 251 15.07 -0.90 10.26
N ASN A 252 14.72 -0.36 11.43
CA ASN A 252 13.68 0.68 11.54
C ASN A 252 14.02 1.88 10.63
N ILE A 253 15.25 2.39 10.70
CA ILE A 253 15.72 3.51 9.84
C ILE A 253 15.65 3.11 8.35
N ALA A 254 16.03 1.88 8.01
CA ALA A 254 15.99 1.39 6.63
C ALA A 254 14.56 1.27 6.08
N ILE A 255 13.61 0.79 6.88
CA ILE A 255 12.18 0.72 6.54
C ILE A 255 11.62 2.13 6.36
N LEU A 256 11.86 3.02 7.32
CA LEU A 256 11.43 4.42 7.26
C LEU A 256 11.97 5.11 6.00
N ARG A 257 13.26 4.91 5.69
CA ARG A 257 13.88 5.43 4.46
C ARG A 257 13.21 4.85 3.21
N SER A 258 12.92 3.55 3.19
CA SER A 258 12.25 2.89 2.06
C SER A 258 10.83 3.43 1.84
N LEU A 259 10.07 3.67 2.92
CA LEU A 259 8.73 4.28 2.85
C LEU A 259 8.80 5.73 2.36
N ASN A 260 9.71 6.54 2.90
CA ASN A 260 9.94 7.91 2.45
C ASN A 260 10.27 7.99 0.95
N VAL A 261 11.13 7.09 0.47
CA VAL A 261 11.50 7.00 -0.95
C VAL A 261 10.29 6.61 -1.81
N ALA A 262 9.42 5.71 -1.33
CA ALA A 262 8.20 5.34 -2.05
C ALA A 262 7.20 6.50 -2.14
N ILE A 263 7.00 7.25 -1.05
CA ILE A 263 6.12 8.43 -1.00
C ILE A 263 6.68 9.55 -1.90
N SER A 264 7.97 9.86 -1.80
CA SER A 264 8.61 10.86 -2.66
C SER A 264 8.57 10.51 -4.14
N LYS A 265 8.60 9.21 -4.49
CA LYS A 265 8.39 8.79 -5.88
C LYS A 265 6.95 9.02 -6.34
N PHE A 266 5.96 8.84 -5.47
CA PHE A 266 4.57 9.13 -5.79
C PHE A 266 4.33 10.63 -5.98
N GLU A 267 4.90 11.47 -5.10
CA GLU A 267 4.89 12.95 -5.22
C GLU A 267 5.48 13.44 -6.55
N ALA A 268 6.42 12.69 -7.13
CA ALA A 268 7.04 13.00 -8.42
C ALA A 268 6.19 12.63 -9.65
N ASP A 269 5.30 11.65 -9.50
CA ASP A 269 4.57 11.01 -10.58
C ASP A 269 3.07 11.44 -10.57
N GLU A 270 2.34 11.01 -11.60
CA GLU A 270 0.91 11.27 -11.76
C GLU A 270 0.04 10.41 -10.83
N LEU A 271 -1.24 10.76 -10.67
CA LEU A 271 -2.21 10.04 -9.82
C LEU A 271 -2.31 8.53 -10.10
N ALA A 272 -2.18 8.10 -11.37
CA ALA A 272 -2.22 6.68 -11.74
C ALA A 272 -1.08 5.85 -11.11
N SER A 273 0.02 6.50 -10.68
CA SER A 273 1.13 5.84 -10.00
C SER A 273 0.81 5.37 -8.56
N ILE A 274 -0.38 5.68 -8.04
CA ILE A 274 -0.81 5.25 -6.71
C ILE A 274 -0.81 3.73 -6.53
N ILE A 275 -1.07 2.96 -7.59
CA ILE A 275 -0.99 1.49 -7.54
C ILE A 275 0.45 1.06 -7.26
N GLY A 276 1.44 1.76 -7.84
CA GLY A 276 2.85 1.54 -7.56
C GLY A 276 3.21 1.90 -6.11
N LEU A 277 2.65 2.97 -5.56
CA LEU A 277 2.80 3.33 -4.15
C LEU A 277 2.22 2.24 -3.24
N LYS A 278 0.97 1.82 -3.47
CA LYS A 278 0.30 0.76 -2.70
C LYS A 278 1.12 -0.53 -2.71
N SER A 279 1.59 -0.96 -3.88
CA SER A 279 2.45 -2.13 -4.01
C SER A 279 3.77 -1.98 -3.24
N ALA A 280 4.41 -0.81 -3.29
CA ALA A 280 5.63 -0.54 -2.53
C ALA A 280 5.39 -0.57 -1.00
N VAL A 281 4.27 -0.02 -0.53
CA VAL A 281 3.84 -0.08 0.88
C VAL A 281 3.58 -1.53 1.30
N ASP A 282 2.87 -2.31 0.49
CA ASP A 282 2.58 -3.73 0.77
C ASP A 282 3.86 -4.57 0.89
N VAL A 283 4.85 -4.29 0.04
CA VAL A 283 6.14 -4.99 0.07
C VAL A 283 6.95 -4.57 1.29
N ASN A 284 6.90 -3.30 1.69
CA ASN A 284 7.51 -2.86 2.96
C ASN A 284 6.80 -3.50 4.16
N ARG A 285 5.48 -3.63 4.13
CA ARG A 285 4.67 -4.28 5.18
C ARG A 285 5.01 -5.76 5.30
N LEU A 286 5.14 -6.48 4.18
CA LEU A 286 5.54 -7.89 4.20
C LEU A 286 7.00 -8.05 4.65
N CYS A 287 7.91 -7.19 4.19
CA CYS A 287 9.30 -7.16 4.65
C CYS A 287 9.39 -6.96 6.18
N HIS A 288 8.65 -5.98 6.72
CA HIS A 288 8.54 -5.74 8.16
C HIS A 288 8.02 -6.98 8.90
N ARG A 289 6.97 -7.64 8.39
CA ARG A 289 6.42 -8.85 8.99
C ARG A 289 7.46 -9.98 9.08
N LEU A 290 8.17 -10.26 7.98
CA LEU A 290 9.22 -11.29 7.93
C LEU A 290 10.38 -10.96 8.87
N LEU A 291 10.74 -9.68 8.98
CA LEU A 291 11.80 -9.23 9.89
C LEU A 291 11.38 -9.31 11.37
N ARG A 292 10.11 -9.03 11.68
CA ARG A 292 9.56 -9.07 13.03
C ARG A 292 9.50 -10.48 13.63
N GLU A 293 9.52 -11.53 12.80
CA GLU A 293 9.64 -12.92 13.27
C GLU A 293 10.99 -13.18 13.98
N HIS A 294 12.02 -12.40 13.65
CA HIS A 294 13.37 -12.56 14.21
C HIS A 294 13.83 -11.37 15.06
N LEU A 295 13.29 -10.17 14.79
CA LEU A 295 13.67 -8.92 15.44
C LEU A 295 12.56 -8.46 16.38
N HIS A 296 12.88 -8.33 17.66
CA HIS A 296 11.87 -8.07 18.69
C HIS A 296 11.72 -6.56 18.99
N SER A 297 12.72 -5.75 18.62
CA SER A 297 12.77 -4.31 18.90
C SER A 297 12.42 -3.43 17.69
N VAL A 298 11.70 -3.97 16.71
CA VAL A 298 11.21 -3.23 15.53
C VAL A 298 9.90 -2.55 15.89
N SER A 299 9.77 -1.26 15.54
CA SER A 299 8.56 -0.47 15.80
C SER A 299 7.37 -1.02 15.00
N ASP A 300 6.14 -0.67 15.38
CA ASP A 300 4.98 -1.09 14.59
C ASP A 300 5.00 -0.48 13.18
N PHE A 301 4.51 -1.22 12.19
CA PHE A 301 4.53 -0.77 10.80
C PHE A 301 3.64 0.45 10.58
N CYS A 302 2.48 0.53 11.25
CA CYS A 302 1.56 1.64 11.09
C CYS A 302 2.19 2.94 11.59
N ASP A 303 2.90 2.91 12.72
CA ASP A 303 3.62 4.06 13.26
C ASP A 303 4.70 4.55 12.30
N LEU A 304 5.51 3.62 11.74
CA LEU A 304 6.54 3.94 10.75
C LEU A 304 5.95 4.54 9.46
N LEU A 305 4.76 4.08 9.04
CA LEU A 305 4.08 4.62 7.88
C LEU A 305 3.53 6.03 8.14
N VAL A 306 2.95 6.26 9.31
CA VAL A 306 2.50 7.58 9.74
C VAL A 306 3.68 8.54 9.82
N GLU A 307 4.80 8.13 10.44
CA GLU A 307 6.02 8.94 10.54
C GLU A 307 6.56 9.33 9.15
N ALA A 308 6.60 8.40 8.19
CA ALA A 308 7.06 8.70 6.82
C ALA A 308 6.07 9.57 6.02
N ASN A 309 4.77 9.45 6.28
CA ASN A 309 3.70 10.16 5.58
C ASN A 309 3.40 11.53 6.20
N HIS A 310 3.78 11.73 7.46
CA HIS A 310 3.60 12.99 8.15
C HIS A 310 4.67 14.00 7.73
N ASN A 311 4.28 15.26 7.63
CA ASN A 311 5.20 16.37 7.44
C ASN A 311 4.80 17.44 8.46
N GLU A 312 5.69 17.74 9.40
CA GLU A 312 5.45 18.67 10.53
C GLU A 312 5.00 20.07 10.08
N THR A 313 5.28 20.44 8.84
CA THR A 313 4.91 21.73 8.25
C THR A 313 3.47 21.77 7.70
N MET A 314 2.81 20.62 7.51
CA MET A 314 1.55 20.51 6.76
C MET A 314 0.38 20.07 7.66
N SER A 315 -0.80 20.62 7.41
CA SER A 315 -2.04 20.23 8.11
C SER A 315 -2.60 18.87 7.68
N CYS A 316 -2.14 18.36 6.53
CA CYS A 316 -2.55 17.09 5.94
C CYS A 316 -1.33 16.22 5.64
N ASP A 317 -1.56 14.92 5.56
CA ASP A 317 -0.53 13.95 5.18
C ASP A 317 -0.02 14.19 3.75
N ARG A 318 1.24 13.81 3.51
CA ARG A 318 1.94 13.98 2.22
C ARG A 318 1.19 13.34 1.05
N ILE A 319 0.75 12.09 1.23
CA ILE A 319 -0.02 11.36 0.20
C ILE A 319 -1.33 12.10 -0.10
N THR A 320 -2.07 12.51 0.94
CA THR A 320 -3.37 13.18 0.81
C THR A 320 -3.23 14.53 0.10
N GLN A 321 -2.20 15.30 0.44
CA GLN A 321 -1.91 16.58 -0.20
C GLN A 321 -1.59 16.40 -1.69
N HIS A 322 -0.76 15.41 -2.05
CA HIS A 322 -0.45 15.13 -3.44
C HIS A 322 -1.67 14.68 -4.22
N VAL A 323 -2.50 13.80 -3.64
CA VAL A 323 -3.76 13.36 -4.26
C VAL A 323 -4.68 14.56 -4.51
N HIS A 324 -4.90 15.40 -3.50
CA HIS A 324 -5.71 16.61 -3.64
C HIS A 324 -5.16 17.54 -4.74
N TRP A 325 -3.84 17.77 -4.75
CA TRP A 325 -3.19 18.60 -5.76
C TRP A 325 -3.37 18.05 -7.17
N GLN A 326 -3.15 16.73 -7.37
CA GLN A 326 -3.34 16.04 -8.64
C GLN A 326 -4.81 16.04 -9.07
N LEU A 327 -5.75 15.85 -8.14
CA LEU A 327 -7.18 15.86 -8.45
C LEU A 327 -7.60 17.22 -9.03
N THR A 328 -7.23 18.30 -8.34
CA THR A 328 -7.62 19.67 -8.70
C THR A 328 -6.92 20.18 -9.96
N HIS A 329 -5.62 19.91 -10.13
CA HIS A 329 -4.83 20.53 -11.21
C HIS A 329 -4.63 19.63 -12.44
N SER A 330 -4.77 18.30 -12.28
CA SER A 330 -4.52 17.32 -13.35
C SER A 330 -5.78 16.58 -13.74
N PHE A 331 -6.42 15.91 -12.78
CA PHE A 331 -7.47 14.93 -13.03
C PHE A 331 -8.76 15.59 -13.55
N ILE A 332 -9.34 16.48 -12.75
CA ILE A 332 -10.60 17.17 -13.05
C ILE A 332 -10.57 17.89 -14.42
N PRO A 333 -9.51 18.65 -14.78
CA PRO A 333 -9.47 19.33 -16.07
C PRO A 333 -9.04 18.44 -17.26
N ASN A 334 -8.24 17.39 -17.07
CA ASN A 334 -7.61 16.71 -18.23
C ASN A 334 -8.13 15.29 -18.52
N TYR A 335 -9.07 14.75 -17.74
CA TYR A 335 -9.59 13.40 -17.94
C TYR A 335 -11.02 13.40 -18.47
N CYS A 336 -11.33 12.37 -19.25
CA CYS A 336 -12.63 12.10 -19.85
C CYS A 336 -13.18 10.81 -19.24
N TYR A 337 -14.35 10.88 -18.60
CA TYR A 337 -15.04 9.70 -18.11
C TYR A 337 -15.72 8.94 -19.25
N ASN A 338 -15.66 7.61 -19.21
CA ASN A 338 -16.39 6.70 -20.08
C ASN A 338 -17.26 5.78 -19.20
N GLY A 339 -18.57 5.97 -19.27
CA GLY A 339 -19.58 5.26 -18.48
C GLY A 339 -19.60 3.77 -18.76
N SER A 340 -19.45 3.35 -20.03
CA SER A 340 -19.49 1.94 -20.42
C SER A 340 -18.34 1.11 -19.84
N THR A 341 -17.17 1.73 -19.62
CA THR A 341 -15.99 1.05 -19.06
C THR A 341 -15.72 1.39 -17.60
N HIS A 342 -16.45 2.37 -17.04
CA HIS A 342 -16.20 2.98 -15.74
C HIS A 342 -14.74 3.43 -15.56
N ARG A 343 -14.16 4.06 -16.59
CA ARG A 343 -12.77 4.51 -16.61
C ARG A 343 -12.65 5.95 -17.07
N PHE A 344 -11.69 6.65 -16.48
CA PHE A 344 -11.22 7.94 -16.89
C PHE A 344 -9.97 7.78 -17.77
N VAL A 345 -9.97 8.40 -18.94
CA VAL A 345 -8.84 8.40 -19.87
C VAL A 345 -8.40 9.84 -20.09
N LYS A 346 -7.09 10.07 -20.24
CA LYS A 346 -6.60 11.43 -20.53
C LYS A 346 -7.14 11.93 -21.86
N SER A 347 -7.60 13.17 -21.87
CA SER A 347 -7.98 13.86 -23.10
C SER A 347 -6.77 13.99 -24.03
N LYS A 348 -6.99 13.76 -25.33
CA LYS A 348 -5.96 13.93 -26.37
C LYS A 348 -5.59 15.41 -26.58
N HIS A 349 -6.41 16.33 -26.07
CA HIS A 349 -6.23 17.77 -26.16
C HIS A 349 -6.24 18.39 -24.75
N PRO A 350 -5.14 18.26 -23.97
CA PRO A 350 -5.07 18.85 -22.65
C PRO A 350 -5.10 20.39 -22.75
N ILE A 351 -6.12 21.00 -22.16
CA ILE A 351 -6.37 22.46 -22.24
C ILE A 351 -5.54 23.18 -21.17
N ARG A 352 -5.44 22.60 -19.96
CA ARG A 352 -4.54 23.07 -18.89
C ARG A 352 -3.26 22.23 -18.83
N LYS A 353 -2.13 22.85 -19.16
CA LYS A 353 -0.82 22.24 -18.90
C LYS A 353 -0.57 22.25 -17.39
N LEU A 354 -0.11 21.11 -16.87
CA LEU A 354 0.34 21.04 -15.48
C LEU A 354 1.41 22.12 -15.25
N PRO A 355 1.37 22.86 -14.13
CA PRO A 355 2.56 23.56 -13.66
C PRO A 355 3.69 22.52 -13.63
N GLN A 356 4.84 22.80 -14.25
CA GLN A 356 5.99 21.93 -14.12
C GLN A 356 6.39 21.92 -12.65
N GLY A 357 5.91 20.93 -11.90
CA GLY A 357 6.38 20.70 -10.54
C GLY A 357 7.89 20.49 -10.58
N GLU A 358 8.58 20.97 -9.55
CA GLU A 358 9.96 20.58 -9.31
C GLU A 358 10.01 19.05 -9.28
N LYS A 359 10.60 18.45 -10.31
CA LYS A 359 10.88 17.01 -10.26
C LYS A 359 11.77 16.81 -9.03
N PRO A 360 11.35 16.03 -8.03
CA PRO A 360 12.23 15.74 -6.91
C PRO A 360 13.53 15.16 -7.48
N PRO A 361 14.67 15.40 -6.80
CA PRO A 361 15.96 14.88 -7.25
C PRO A 361 15.77 13.40 -7.56
N PRO A 362 16.33 12.88 -8.67
CA PRO A 362 16.12 11.51 -9.10
C PRO A 362 16.57 10.59 -7.97
N VAL A 363 15.61 10.16 -7.15
CA VAL A 363 15.89 9.26 -6.04
C VAL A 363 16.40 8.00 -6.71
N SER A 364 17.59 7.55 -6.31
CA SER A 364 18.18 6.36 -6.91
C SER A 364 17.14 5.24 -6.85
N LEU A 365 16.69 4.75 -8.02
CA LEU A 365 15.65 3.72 -8.14
C LEU A 365 16.02 2.42 -7.39
N GLN A 366 17.28 2.29 -7.01
CA GLN A 366 17.81 1.27 -6.09
C GLN A 366 17.18 1.34 -4.68
N GLY A 367 16.59 2.46 -4.27
CA GLY A 367 15.96 2.62 -2.96
C GLY A 367 14.56 2.02 -2.83
N VAL A 368 13.81 1.90 -3.94
CA VAL A 368 12.40 1.43 -3.89
C VAL A 368 12.32 -0.10 -3.96
N TRP A 369 13.04 -0.69 -4.91
CA TRP A 369 13.11 -2.13 -5.11
C TRP A 369 14.60 -2.48 -5.27
N LYS A 370 15.28 -2.82 -4.17
CA LYS A 370 16.76 -2.92 -4.12
C LYS A 370 17.39 -3.81 -5.21
N LEU A 371 16.66 -4.77 -5.78
CA LEU A 371 17.18 -5.63 -6.86
C LEU A 371 17.04 -5.01 -8.25
N LYS A 372 18.14 -5.01 -9.00
CA LYS A 372 18.22 -4.49 -10.39
C LYS A 372 17.25 -5.16 -11.37
N SER A 373 16.87 -6.42 -11.15
CA SER A 373 15.94 -7.18 -12.02
C SER A 373 14.46 -7.03 -11.64
N LEU A 374 14.14 -6.77 -10.37
CA LEU A 374 12.75 -6.63 -9.91
C LEU A 374 12.17 -5.26 -10.23
N ASN A 375 13.00 -4.21 -10.14
CA ASN A 375 12.64 -2.85 -10.53
C ASN A 375 11.94 -2.73 -11.90
N PRO A 376 12.55 -3.17 -13.03
CA PRO A 376 11.92 -3.06 -14.33
C PRO A 376 10.64 -3.93 -14.44
N THR A 377 10.60 -5.04 -13.72
CA THR A 377 9.45 -5.94 -13.69
C THR A 377 8.22 -5.27 -13.08
N PHE A 378 8.36 -4.67 -11.90
CA PHE A 378 7.28 -3.92 -11.25
C PHE A 378 6.90 -2.68 -12.07
N ILE A 379 7.86 -1.95 -12.64
CA ILE A 379 7.57 -0.82 -13.53
C ILE A 379 6.70 -1.27 -14.71
N LYS A 380 7.02 -2.41 -15.34
CA LYS A 380 6.23 -2.94 -16.46
C LYS A 380 4.83 -3.37 -16.00
N LEU A 381 4.71 -4.02 -14.86
CA LEU A 381 3.43 -4.43 -14.29
C LEU A 381 2.53 -3.22 -14.02
N HIS A 382 3.08 -2.18 -13.40
CA HIS A 382 2.32 -0.94 -13.11
C HIS A 382 2.07 -0.10 -14.37
N SER A 383 2.85 -0.25 -15.44
CA SER A 383 2.63 0.48 -16.70
C SER A 383 1.26 0.18 -17.33
N ILE A 384 0.70 -1.00 -17.09
CA ILE A 384 -0.62 -1.42 -17.56
C ILE A 384 -1.71 -0.50 -16.98
N CYS A 385 -1.52 -0.02 -15.75
CA CYS A 385 -2.47 0.86 -15.08
C CYS A 385 -2.21 2.36 -15.31
N ARG A 386 -1.14 2.75 -16.03
CA ARG A 386 -0.86 4.18 -16.30
C ARG A 386 -1.77 4.81 -17.36
N GLY A 387 -2.41 3.99 -18.19
CA GLY A 387 -3.22 4.47 -19.32
C GLY A 387 -4.61 4.99 -18.94
N PHE A 388 -5.09 4.72 -17.73
CA PHE A 388 -6.44 5.09 -17.29
C PHE A 388 -6.50 5.24 -15.76
N ILE A 389 -7.57 5.84 -15.25
CA ILE A 389 -7.93 5.85 -13.84
C ILE A 389 -9.31 5.21 -13.70
N GLY A 390 -9.52 4.39 -12.67
CA GLY A 390 -10.77 3.65 -12.48
C GLY A 390 -10.78 2.91 -11.15
N MET A 391 -11.70 1.98 -10.96
CA MET A 391 -11.90 1.25 -9.70
C MET A 391 -10.62 0.76 -8.99
N PRO A 392 -9.62 0.13 -9.63
CA PRO A 392 -8.39 -0.30 -8.93
C PRO A 392 -7.59 0.87 -8.33
N HIS A 393 -7.64 2.06 -8.93
CA HIS A 393 -7.00 3.26 -8.42
C HIS A 393 -7.79 3.85 -7.25
N PHE A 394 -9.12 3.90 -7.36
CA PHE A 394 -9.98 4.40 -6.29
C PHE A 394 -9.96 3.50 -5.06
N ARG A 395 -9.85 2.18 -5.22
CA ARG A 395 -9.63 1.25 -4.09
C ARG A 395 -8.26 1.45 -3.43
N ALA A 396 -7.21 1.65 -4.23
CA ALA A 396 -5.89 1.98 -3.70
C ALA A 396 -5.89 3.33 -2.95
N LEU A 397 -6.64 4.32 -3.44
CA LEU A 397 -6.88 5.60 -2.74
C LEU A 397 -7.60 5.36 -1.40
N ALA A 398 -8.72 4.63 -1.42
CA ALA A 398 -9.52 4.36 -0.24
C ALA A 398 -8.68 3.68 0.87
N GLY A 399 -7.91 2.65 0.51
CA GLY A 399 -7.08 1.91 1.45
C GLY A 399 -5.84 2.66 1.99
N LEU A 400 -5.31 3.65 1.26
CA LEU A 400 -4.15 4.43 1.72
C LEU A 400 -4.53 5.70 2.50
N LEU A 401 -5.64 6.34 2.13
CA LEU A 401 -6.06 7.61 2.75
C LEU A 401 -6.87 7.38 4.03
N GLY A 402 -7.74 6.36 4.04
CA GLY A 402 -8.71 6.14 5.12
C GLY A 402 -9.77 7.24 5.20
N TYR A 403 -10.75 7.06 6.09
CA TYR A 403 -11.95 7.91 6.15
C TYR A 403 -11.67 9.39 6.40
N ARG A 404 -10.76 9.71 7.32
CA ARG A 404 -10.43 11.10 7.70
C ARG A 404 -9.94 11.91 6.49
N ASN A 405 -9.01 11.35 5.73
CA ASN A 405 -8.41 12.04 4.59
C ASN A 405 -9.36 12.06 3.37
N ILE A 406 -10.18 11.03 3.18
CA ILE A 406 -11.24 11.02 2.16
C ILE A 406 -12.26 12.13 2.44
N ALA A 407 -12.68 12.30 3.69
CA ALA A 407 -13.62 13.35 4.07
C ALA A 407 -13.07 14.76 3.79
N PHE A 408 -11.76 14.96 3.98
CA PHE A 408 -11.08 16.20 3.59
C PHE A 408 -11.15 16.44 2.07
N ILE A 409 -10.81 15.43 1.26
CA ILE A 409 -10.88 15.54 -0.21
C ILE A 409 -12.31 15.84 -0.68
N VAL A 410 -13.30 15.10 -0.19
CA VAL A 410 -14.71 15.31 -0.55
C VAL A 410 -15.16 16.72 -0.21
N ARG A 411 -14.75 17.26 0.94
CA ARG A 411 -15.06 18.65 1.34
C ARG A 411 -14.47 19.67 0.37
N GLU A 412 -13.22 19.50 -0.05
CA GLU A 412 -12.60 20.40 -1.04
C GLU A 412 -13.23 20.26 -2.44
N LEU A 413 -13.61 19.04 -2.84
CA LEU A 413 -14.35 18.79 -4.08
C LEU A 413 -15.72 19.47 -4.09
N ILE A 414 -16.45 19.43 -2.96
CA ILE A 414 -17.73 20.14 -2.81
C ILE A 414 -17.51 21.64 -2.98
N LYS A 415 -16.51 22.22 -2.31
CA LYS A 415 -16.18 23.66 -2.46
C LYS A 415 -15.87 24.02 -3.92
N ALA A 416 -15.08 23.19 -4.62
CA ALA A 416 -14.77 23.39 -6.02
C ALA A 416 -16.03 23.35 -6.89
N ALA A 417 -16.89 22.35 -6.71
CA ALA A 417 -18.16 22.24 -7.44
C ALA A 417 -19.08 23.46 -7.21
N ARG A 418 -19.19 23.94 -5.95
CA ARG A 418 -19.94 25.17 -5.62
C ARG A 418 -19.38 26.40 -6.33
N SER A 419 -18.06 26.54 -6.37
CA SER A 419 -17.39 27.65 -7.06
C SER A 419 -17.64 27.61 -8.57
N LEU A 420 -17.65 26.43 -9.18
CA LEU A 420 -17.91 26.27 -10.62
C LEU A 420 -19.36 26.64 -10.97
N ILE A 421 -20.33 26.17 -10.19
CA ILE A 421 -21.76 26.46 -10.39
C ILE A 421 -22.04 27.96 -10.21
N SER A 422 -21.59 28.54 -9.09
CA SER A 422 -21.91 29.95 -8.75
C SER A 422 -21.13 30.98 -9.59
N GLY A 423 -19.99 30.59 -10.17
CA GLY A 423 -19.13 31.47 -10.96
C GLY A 423 -19.23 31.23 -12.48
N PRO A 424 -18.32 30.46 -13.08
CA PRO A 424 -18.17 30.34 -14.53
C PRO A 424 -19.41 29.73 -15.20
N ILE A 425 -20.02 28.68 -14.66
CA ILE A 425 -21.22 28.05 -15.28
C ILE A 425 -22.37 29.07 -15.33
N LYS A 426 -22.65 29.75 -14.22
CA LYS A 426 -23.68 30.80 -14.17
C LYS A 426 -23.45 31.89 -15.23
N SER A 427 -22.20 32.34 -15.40
CA SER A 427 -21.84 33.36 -16.39
C SER A 427 -22.10 32.90 -17.83
N HIS A 428 -21.69 31.68 -18.17
CA HIS A 428 -21.93 31.10 -19.49
C HIS A 428 -23.42 30.87 -19.75
N VAL A 429 -24.16 30.32 -18.78
CA VAL A 429 -25.61 30.11 -18.91
C VAL A 429 -26.34 31.43 -19.12
N ARG A 430 -25.99 32.49 -18.37
CA ARG A 430 -26.54 33.83 -18.57
C ARG A 430 -26.29 34.36 -19.98
N SER A 431 -25.09 34.16 -20.51
CA SER A 431 -24.71 34.60 -21.86
C SER A 431 -25.45 33.82 -22.95
N ILE A 432 -25.78 32.54 -22.72
CA ILE A 432 -26.54 31.74 -23.69
C ILE A 432 -28.04 32.07 -23.64
N LEU A 433 -28.57 32.33 -22.44
CA LEU A 433 -29.97 32.77 -22.27
C LEU A 433 -30.29 34.05 -23.06
N THR A 434 -29.32 34.96 -23.24
CA THR A 434 -29.51 36.15 -24.08
C THR A 434 -29.46 35.84 -25.59
N LEU A 435 -28.84 34.73 -26.01
CA LEU A 435 -28.63 34.34 -27.40
C LEU A 435 -29.73 33.45 -27.99
N ILE A 436 -30.43 32.66 -27.18
CA ILE A 436 -31.58 31.82 -27.60
C ILE A 436 -32.75 32.73 -28.06
N PRO A 437 -33.66 32.35 -29.00
CA PRO A 437 -34.87 33.12 -29.42
C PRO A 437 -36.05 33.12 -28.42
N ASN A 438 -36.92 34.15 -28.42
CA ASN A 438 -37.84 34.49 -27.27
C ASN A 438 -38.99 33.51 -27.18
N VAL A 439 -39.30 32.93 -28.33
CA VAL A 439 -40.27 31.88 -28.56
C VAL A 439 -39.57 30.96 -29.56
N CYS A 440 -39.36 29.70 -29.18
CA CYS A 440 -38.89 28.65 -30.08
C CYS A 440 -39.95 27.55 -30.03
N ASN A 441 -41.01 27.73 -30.81
CA ASN A 441 -42.12 26.79 -30.83
C ASN A 441 -41.68 25.50 -31.50
N GLU A 442 -42.12 24.36 -30.95
CA GLU A 442 -41.99 23.09 -31.64
C GLU A 442 -42.92 23.12 -32.86
N PRO A 443 -42.38 23.07 -34.10
CA PRO A 443 -43.21 23.09 -35.29
C PRO A 443 -44.16 21.88 -35.28
N GLN A 444 -45.40 22.08 -35.73
CA GLN A 444 -46.38 20.99 -35.84
C GLN A 444 -45.88 19.89 -36.78
N SER A 445 -46.37 18.66 -36.60
CA SER A 445 -45.98 17.43 -37.31
C SER A 445 -46.05 17.47 -38.84
N ASP A 446 -46.56 18.55 -39.42
CA ASP A 446 -46.68 18.77 -40.87
C ASP A 446 -45.35 19.22 -41.51
N TYR A 447 -44.35 19.60 -40.70
CA TYR A 447 -43.00 19.90 -41.17
C TYR A 447 -42.16 18.63 -41.32
N ASP A 448 -41.53 18.46 -42.48
CA ASP A 448 -40.59 17.36 -42.72
C ASP A 448 -39.31 17.50 -41.86
N SER A 449 -38.71 16.38 -41.47
CA SER A 449 -37.49 16.35 -40.64
C SER A 449 -36.30 17.15 -41.21
N PRO A 450 -36.07 17.27 -42.54
CA PRO A 450 -35.06 18.17 -43.07
C PRO A 450 -35.41 19.65 -42.82
N ALA A 451 -36.66 20.06 -43.04
CA ALA A 451 -37.09 21.44 -42.78
C ALA A 451 -37.00 21.79 -41.28
N LEU A 452 -37.27 20.81 -40.40
CA LEU A 452 -37.15 20.97 -38.96
C LEU A 452 -35.68 21.15 -38.52
N LEU A 453 -34.74 20.44 -39.15
CA LEU A 453 -33.31 20.63 -38.89
C LEU A 453 -32.86 22.04 -39.33
N GLU A 454 -33.31 22.51 -40.49
CA GLU A 454 -33.02 23.86 -40.96
C GLU A 454 -33.59 24.94 -40.03
N TYR A 455 -34.84 24.75 -39.57
CA TYR A 455 -35.48 25.60 -38.58
C TYR A 455 -34.63 25.74 -37.31
N TYR A 456 -34.19 24.63 -36.71
CA TYR A 456 -33.38 24.68 -35.49
C TYR A 456 -31.98 25.26 -35.72
N LEU A 457 -31.36 25.04 -36.89
CA LEU A 457 -30.07 25.64 -37.23
C LEU A 457 -30.15 27.17 -37.34
N GLU A 458 -31.25 27.70 -37.89
CA GLU A 458 -31.47 29.15 -38.00
C GLU A 458 -31.77 29.76 -36.62
N HIS A 459 -32.67 29.13 -35.85
CA HIS A 459 -33.12 29.64 -34.55
C HIS A 459 -32.03 29.53 -33.47
N LEU A 460 -31.23 28.47 -33.48
CA LEU A 460 -30.15 28.27 -32.52
C LEU A 460 -28.79 28.81 -33.02
N GLY A 461 -28.72 29.33 -34.25
CA GLY A 461 -27.45 29.72 -34.89
C GLY A 461 -26.58 30.69 -34.08
N ASN A 462 -27.19 31.57 -33.29
CA ASN A 462 -26.47 32.49 -32.40
C ASN A 462 -25.75 31.78 -31.24
N VAL A 463 -26.33 30.69 -30.73
CA VAL A 463 -25.70 29.84 -29.70
C VAL A 463 -24.53 29.07 -30.32
N GLY A 464 -24.68 28.57 -31.56
CA GLY A 464 -23.60 27.89 -32.28
C GLY A 464 -22.40 28.79 -32.61
N ARG A 465 -22.62 30.10 -32.75
CA ARG A 465 -21.57 31.12 -32.96
C ARG A 465 -20.88 31.57 -31.67
N TYR A 466 -21.32 31.09 -30.52
CA TYR A 466 -20.69 31.40 -29.24
C TYR A 466 -19.29 30.75 -29.17
N VAL A 467 -18.25 31.58 -29.30
CA VAL A 467 -16.85 31.13 -29.44
C VAL A 467 -16.37 30.33 -28.24
N GLU A 468 -16.84 30.67 -27.04
CA GLU A 468 -16.44 30.03 -25.78
C GLU A 468 -17.21 28.72 -25.52
N LEU A 469 -18.20 28.37 -26.34
CA LEU A 469 -19.07 27.20 -26.13
C LEU A 469 -18.28 25.89 -26.10
N LYS A 470 -17.50 25.65 -27.16
CA LYS A 470 -16.76 24.39 -27.36
C LYS A 470 -15.48 24.31 -26.52
N ARG A 471 -14.96 25.43 -26.04
CA ARG A 471 -13.69 25.47 -25.29
C ARG A 471 -13.95 25.63 -23.80
N ASP A 472 -14.45 26.79 -23.39
CA ASP A 472 -14.47 27.18 -21.98
C ASP A 472 -15.70 26.62 -21.27
N MET A 473 -16.89 26.76 -21.84
CA MET A 473 -18.11 26.24 -21.21
C MET A 473 -18.09 24.71 -21.10
N SER A 474 -17.71 24.02 -22.18
CA SER A 474 -17.62 22.55 -22.20
C SER A 474 -16.55 22.04 -21.23
N GLU A 475 -15.45 22.78 -21.04
CA GLU A 475 -14.43 22.47 -20.04
C GLU A 475 -14.97 22.61 -18.62
N VAL A 476 -15.61 23.73 -18.29
CA VAL A 476 -16.14 23.98 -16.94
C VAL A 476 -17.22 22.95 -16.59
N LEU A 477 -18.08 22.58 -17.54
CA LEU A 477 -19.06 21.51 -17.35
C LEU A 477 -18.39 20.15 -17.16
N ARG A 478 -17.38 19.80 -17.97
CA ARG A 478 -16.59 18.58 -17.76
C ARG A 478 -15.96 18.55 -16.37
N GLU A 479 -15.38 19.66 -15.90
CA GLU A 479 -14.78 19.74 -14.57
C GLU A 479 -15.82 19.42 -13.48
N LEU A 480 -17.01 20.03 -13.56
CA LEU A 480 -18.10 19.75 -12.63
C LEU A 480 -18.54 18.28 -12.67
N GLY A 481 -18.72 17.72 -13.87
CA GLY A 481 -19.17 16.33 -14.00
C GLY A 481 -18.12 15.32 -13.57
N ASN A 482 -16.83 15.61 -13.84
CA ASN A 482 -15.73 14.81 -13.32
C ASN A 482 -15.71 14.79 -11.78
N ILE A 483 -16.02 15.92 -11.12
CA ILE A 483 -16.16 15.97 -9.65
C ILE A 483 -17.31 15.08 -9.18
N ILE A 484 -18.48 15.19 -9.82
CA ILE A 484 -19.69 14.41 -9.49
C ILE A 484 -19.40 12.91 -9.62
N VAL A 485 -18.88 12.48 -10.77
CA VAL A 485 -18.54 11.07 -11.03
C VAL A 485 -17.42 10.59 -10.12
N LEU A 486 -16.43 11.43 -9.82
CA LEU A 486 -15.34 11.10 -8.89
C LEU A 486 -15.88 10.77 -7.50
N CYS A 487 -16.78 11.58 -6.95
CA CYS A 487 -17.39 11.32 -5.65
C CYS A 487 -18.19 10.01 -5.66
N MET A 488 -18.95 9.74 -6.72
CA MET A 488 -19.67 8.48 -6.89
C MET A 488 -18.72 7.26 -6.94
N GLN A 489 -17.66 7.33 -7.75
CA GLN A 489 -16.68 6.24 -7.90
C GLN A 489 -15.85 6.03 -6.63
N LEU A 490 -15.54 7.09 -5.89
CA LEU A 490 -14.83 7.01 -4.62
C LEU A 490 -15.68 6.35 -3.53
N GLU A 491 -16.98 6.66 -3.47
CA GLU A 491 -17.92 5.98 -2.57
C GLU A 491 -18.05 4.49 -2.91
N GLN A 492 -18.21 4.15 -4.19
CA GLN A 492 -18.24 2.75 -4.63
C GLN A 492 -16.96 2.00 -4.25
N ALA A 493 -15.79 2.63 -4.42
CA ALA A 493 -14.53 2.04 -4.01
C ALA A 493 -14.43 1.84 -2.49
N LEU A 494 -14.95 2.78 -1.70
CA LEU A 494 -15.01 2.66 -0.24
C LEU A 494 -15.92 1.52 0.18
N ALA A 495 -17.12 1.42 -0.41
CA ALA A 495 -18.05 0.32 -0.17
C ALA A 495 -17.44 -1.04 -0.52
N HIS A 496 -16.63 -1.13 -1.58
CA HIS A 496 -15.90 -2.35 -1.92
C HIS A 496 -14.85 -2.74 -0.87
N GLU A 497 -14.10 -1.79 -0.32
CA GLU A 497 -13.13 -2.07 0.76
C GLU A 497 -13.86 -2.46 2.06
N GLU A 498 -14.93 -1.74 2.42
CA GLU A 498 -15.76 -2.04 3.59
C GLU A 498 -16.41 -3.43 3.51
N ALA A 499 -16.92 -3.81 2.33
CA ALA A 499 -17.51 -5.13 2.12
C ALA A 499 -16.48 -6.25 2.27
N MET A 500 -15.22 -6.02 1.84
CA MET A 500 -14.14 -6.99 2.02
C MET A 500 -13.75 -7.11 3.51
N ASP A 501 -13.59 -5.99 4.20
CA ASP A 501 -13.30 -5.97 5.64
C ASP A 501 -14.41 -6.67 6.43
N PHE A 502 -15.67 -6.40 6.09
CA PHE A 502 -16.83 -7.02 6.70
C PHE A 502 -16.87 -8.53 6.44
N ALA A 503 -16.65 -8.97 5.20
CA ALA A 503 -16.63 -10.40 4.87
C ALA A 503 -15.53 -11.16 5.64
N MET A 504 -14.38 -10.52 5.86
CA MET A 504 -13.28 -11.08 6.66
C MET A 504 -13.59 -11.09 8.17
N ALA A 505 -14.35 -10.10 8.66
CA ALA A 505 -14.72 -9.97 10.06
C ALA A 505 -15.98 -10.77 10.45
N ALA A 506 -16.86 -11.10 9.50
CA ALA A 506 -18.15 -11.74 9.74
C ALA A 506 -18.07 -13.01 10.62
N PRO A 507 -17.11 -13.94 10.44
CA PRO A 507 -16.97 -15.10 11.31
C PRO A 507 -16.60 -14.75 12.77
N LEU A 508 -15.94 -13.60 12.98
CA LEU A 508 -15.48 -13.13 14.29
C LEU A 508 -16.56 -12.34 15.03
N THR A 509 -17.59 -11.85 14.33
CA THR A 509 -18.70 -11.04 14.84
C THR A 509 -20.05 -11.77 14.82
N ASP A 510 -20.00 -13.11 14.73
CA ASP A 510 -21.17 -14.01 14.74
C ASP A 510 -22.18 -13.79 13.60
N ILE A 511 -21.68 -13.38 12.43
CA ILE A 511 -22.50 -13.19 11.22
C ILE A 511 -22.31 -14.40 10.31
N ILE A 512 -23.30 -15.29 10.32
CA ILE A 512 -23.30 -16.54 9.56
C ILE A 512 -24.13 -16.35 8.28
N PRO A 513 -23.60 -16.70 7.10
CA PRO A 513 -24.38 -16.65 5.86
C PRO A 513 -25.53 -17.68 5.90
N PRO A 514 -26.68 -17.38 5.28
CA PRO A 514 -27.79 -18.33 5.23
C PRO A 514 -27.37 -19.61 4.52
N THR A 515 -27.69 -20.77 5.11
CA THR A 515 -27.40 -22.07 4.49
C THR A 515 -28.28 -22.28 3.26
N PRO A 516 -27.73 -22.82 2.14
CA PRO A 516 -28.51 -23.06 0.93
C PRO A 516 -29.62 -24.07 1.23
N ALA A 517 -30.86 -23.67 0.97
CA ALA A 517 -32.06 -24.43 1.27
C ALA A 517 -32.19 -25.70 0.41
N ASN A 518 -31.45 -26.75 0.77
CA ASN A 518 -31.92 -28.11 0.52
C ASN A 518 -32.89 -28.41 1.65
N GLY A 519 -34.19 -28.25 1.36
CA GLY A 519 -35.24 -28.17 2.37
C GLY A 519 -35.06 -29.12 3.56
N ILE A 520 -35.03 -28.53 4.77
CA ILE A 520 -35.57 -29.01 6.05
C ILE A 520 -35.03 -28.11 7.19
N ASP A 521 -35.97 -27.62 7.99
CA ASP A 521 -35.97 -27.22 9.41
C ASP A 521 -35.05 -26.11 9.97
N GLU A 522 -35.68 -25.22 10.75
CA GLU A 522 -35.09 -24.31 11.75
C GLU A 522 -34.08 -25.00 12.71
N GLN A 523 -34.06 -26.33 12.75
CA GLN A 523 -33.11 -27.13 13.53
C GLN A 523 -31.69 -27.09 12.95
N GLY A 524 -31.52 -26.96 11.64
CA GLY A 524 -30.21 -26.83 10.99
C GLY A 524 -29.51 -25.52 11.37
N LEU A 525 -30.27 -24.42 11.43
CA LEU A 525 -29.80 -23.10 11.87
C LEU A 525 -29.32 -23.12 13.32
N LYS A 526 -30.10 -23.76 14.21
CA LYS A 526 -29.74 -23.94 15.64
C LYS A 526 -28.50 -24.81 15.84
N THR A 527 -28.27 -25.83 15.00
CA THR A 527 -27.04 -26.64 15.05
C THR A 527 -25.80 -25.91 14.55
N ASP A 528 -25.95 -24.94 13.66
CA ASP A 528 -24.83 -24.11 13.17
C ASP A 528 -24.53 -22.94 14.12
N GLU A 529 -25.55 -22.32 14.74
CA GLU A 529 -25.40 -21.36 15.85
C GLU A 529 -24.63 -21.95 17.06
N LEU A 530 -24.65 -23.27 17.24
CA LEU A 530 -23.88 -23.97 18.27
C LEU A 530 -22.41 -24.25 17.89
N LYS A 531 -22.02 -24.15 16.60
CA LYS A 531 -20.66 -24.45 16.13
C LYS A 531 -19.71 -23.26 16.18
N TYR A 532 -20.20 -22.05 15.92
CA TYR A 532 -19.41 -20.83 15.81
C TYR A 532 -19.20 -19.97 17.07
N PRO A 533 -19.78 -20.24 18.27
CA PRO A 533 -19.55 -19.37 19.44
C PRO A 533 -18.11 -19.46 19.96
N ARG A 534 -17.34 -20.48 19.53
CA ARG A 534 -15.89 -20.58 19.81
C ARG A 534 -15.02 -19.67 18.93
N ILE A 535 -15.61 -19.01 17.92
CA ILE A 535 -14.91 -18.10 17.00
C ILE A 535 -15.30 -16.64 17.30
N HIS A 536 -16.50 -16.42 17.84
CA HIS A 536 -16.99 -15.12 18.24
C HIS A 536 -16.09 -14.48 19.32
N VAL A 537 -15.41 -13.39 18.96
CA VAL A 537 -14.35 -12.79 19.79
C VAL A 537 -14.92 -12.14 21.04
N ALA A 538 -16.05 -11.43 20.94
CA ALA A 538 -16.66 -10.76 22.10
C ALA A 538 -17.08 -11.77 23.17
N SER A 539 -17.75 -12.86 22.80
CA SER A 539 -18.13 -13.91 23.76
C SER A 539 -16.92 -14.58 24.43
N LEU A 540 -15.81 -14.78 23.72
CA LEU A 540 -14.59 -15.33 24.31
C LEU A 540 -13.93 -14.37 25.29
N VAL A 541 -13.87 -13.08 24.95
CA VAL A 541 -13.23 -12.05 25.80
C VAL A 541 -14.10 -11.73 27.00
N GLU A 542 -15.42 -11.82 26.89
CA GLU A 542 -16.33 -11.75 28.05
C GLU A 542 -16.12 -12.91 29.03
N GLN A 543 -15.81 -14.11 28.53
CA GLN A 543 -15.59 -15.29 29.37
C GLN A 543 -14.20 -15.36 30.00
N PHE A 544 -13.16 -14.93 29.29
CA PHE A 544 -11.76 -15.15 29.69
C PHE A 544 -10.92 -13.87 29.83
N GLY A 545 -11.43 -12.72 29.40
CA GLY A 545 -10.69 -11.46 29.33
C GLY A 545 -10.85 -10.57 30.55
N SER A 546 -10.07 -9.49 30.57
CA SER A 546 -10.23 -8.41 31.55
C SER A 546 -11.34 -7.43 31.15
N VAL A 547 -11.88 -6.68 32.12
CA VAL A 547 -12.92 -5.67 31.86
C VAL A 547 -12.49 -4.66 30.79
N GLN A 548 -11.22 -4.27 30.76
CA GLN A 548 -10.68 -3.35 29.74
C GLN A 548 -10.66 -3.98 28.34
N GLN A 549 -10.34 -5.27 28.25
CA GLN A 549 -10.35 -6.00 26.98
C GLN A 549 -11.78 -6.14 26.44
N VAL A 550 -12.76 -6.40 27.31
CA VAL A 550 -14.17 -6.48 26.93
C VAL A 550 -14.64 -5.16 26.32
N ILE A 551 -14.40 -4.02 26.98
CA ILE A 551 -14.76 -2.69 26.46
C ILE A 551 -14.13 -2.45 25.09
N THR A 552 -12.83 -2.74 24.96
CA THR A 552 -12.09 -2.54 23.70
C THR A 552 -12.65 -3.38 22.56
N VAL A 553 -13.04 -4.62 22.84
CA VAL A 553 -13.62 -5.53 21.83
C VAL A 553 -15.02 -5.08 21.42
N LEU A 554 -15.86 -4.67 22.37
CA LEU A 554 -17.20 -4.15 22.07
C LEU A 554 -17.13 -2.86 21.23
N GLU A 555 -16.19 -1.97 21.53
CA GLU A 555 -15.91 -0.79 20.71
C GLU A 555 -15.44 -1.17 19.30
N ALA A 556 -14.50 -2.11 19.18
CA ALA A 556 -13.99 -2.58 17.90
C ALA A 556 -15.08 -3.26 17.05
N GLU A 557 -15.92 -4.09 17.65
CA GLU A 557 -17.04 -4.74 16.99
C GLU A 557 -18.09 -3.72 16.53
N SER A 558 -18.40 -2.72 17.36
CA SER A 558 -19.24 -1.60 16.97
C SER A 558 -18.68 -0.86 15.74
N LEU A 559 -17.37 -0.60 15.70
CA LEU A 559 -16.74 0.02 14.53
C LEU A 559 -16.86 -0.86 13.28
N ILE A 560 -16.70 -2.18 13.40
CA ILE A 560 -16.81 -3.11 12.27
C ILE A 560 -18.25 -3.18 11.74
N LYS A 561 -19.25 -3.16 12.62
CA LYS A 561 -20.67 -3.19 12.23
C LYS A 561 -21.13 -1.86 11.65
N ASN A 562 -20.65 -0.74 12.18
CA ASN A 562 -21.05 0.60 11.77
C ASN A 562 -20.12 1.15 10.66
N ARG A 563 -20.29 0.66 9.43
CA ARG A 563 -19.58 1.15 8.23
C ARG A 563 -20.45 2.08 7.38
N LEU A 564 -19.84 2.93 6.56
CA LEU A 564 -20.59 3.93 5.78
C LEU A 564 -21.55 3.29 4.78
N SER A 565 -21.16 2.16 4.18
CA SER A 565 -21.94 1.43 3.17
C SER A 565 -23.37 1.03 3.56
N TRP A 566 -23.72 1.06 4.85
CA TRP A 566 -25.01 0.60 5.34
C TRP A 566 -26.08 1.70 5.34
N ASP A 567 -25.75 2.90 5.83
CA ASP A 567 -26.74 3.94 6.10
C ASP A 567 -26.37 5.35 5.58
N LEU A 568 -25.13 5.55 5.12
CA LEU A 568 -24.61 6.88 4.78
C LEU A 568 -24.10 6.94 3.34
N ASN A 569 -24.63 7.90 2.57
CA ASN A 569 -24.30 8.06 1.16
C ASN A 569 -23.62 9.42 0.89
N ILE A 570 -22.34 9.37 0.54
CA ILE A 570 -21.50 10.56 0.30
C ILE A 570 -21.98 11.31 -0.95
N PHE A 571 -22.35 10.57 -1.99
CA PHE A 571 -22.82 11.10 -3.25
C PHE A 571 -24.17 11.82 -3.09
N LYS A 572 -25.09 11.26 -2.28
CA LYS A 572 -26.34 11.93 -1.91
C LYS A 572 -26.09 13.23 -1.14
N MET A 573 -25.13 13.25 -0.21
CA MET A 573 -24.73 14.47 0.49
C MET A 573 -24.24 15.53 -0.48
N LEU A 574 -23.35 15.18 -1.43
CA LEU A 574 -22.92 16.09 -2.50
C LEU A 574 -24.12 16.64 -3.28
N LEU A 575 -25.04 15.78 -3.74
CA LEU A 575 -26.20 16.22 -4.52
C LEU A 575 -27.12 17.18 -3.73
N ARG A 576 -27.32 16.95 -2.43
CA ARG A 576 -28.08 17.86 -1.55
C ARG A 576 -27.40 19.22 -1.43
N GLU A 577 -26.09 19.23 -1.23
CA GLU A 577 -25.30 20.46 -1.12
C GLU A 577 -25.31 21.26 -2.43
N LEU A 578 -25.24 20.59 -3.58
CA LEU A 578 -25.37 21.25 -4.88
C LEU A 578 -26.80 21.78 -5.10
N LYS A 579 -27.82 21.04 -4.67
CA LYS A 579 -29.23 21.48 -4.73
C LYS A 579 -29.44 22.76 -3.92
N GLU A 580 -28.88 22.83 -2.71
CA GLU A 580 -28.97 24.03 -1.87
C GLU A 580 -28.35 25.24 -2.56
N VAL A 581 -27.14 25.09 -3.14
CA VAL A 581 -26.50 26.19 -3.88
C VAL A 581 -27.32 26.64 -5.08
N ILE A 582 -27.89 25.70 -5.85
CA ILE A 582 -28.69 26.03 -7.04
C ILE A 582 -30.03 26.68 -6.65
N THR A 583 -30.71 26.16 -5.63
CA THR A 583 -32.03 26.65 -5.18
C THR A 583 -31.96 27.98 -4.43
N SER A 584 -30.83 28.28 -3.77
CA SER A 584 -30.62 29.56 -3.07
C SER A 584 -30.57 30.77 -4.01
N ASP A 585 -30.32 30.54 -5.30
CA ASP A 585 -30.10 31.59 -6.29
C ASP A 585 -31.25 31.60 -7.30
N ALA A 586 -32.08 32.66 -7.20
CA ALA A 586 -33.29 32.85 -8.02
C ALA A 586 -33.03 32.82 -9.54
N PHE A 587 -31.78 32.99 -9.97
CA PHE A 587 -31.38 32.84 -11.36
C PHE A 587 -31.70 31.45 -11.92
N TRP A 588 -31.52 30.38 -11.14
CA TRP A 588 -31.66 29.01 -11.66
C TRP A 588 -33.09 28.49 -11.64
N THR A 589 -33.89 28.93 -10.67
CA THR A 589 -35.30 28.56 -10.52
C THR A 589 -36.22 29.36 -11.44
N GLY A 590 -35.80 30.57 -11.83
CA GLY A 590 -36.58 31.49 -12.65
C GLY A 590 -37.79 32.06 -11.89
N GLU A 591 -38.51 33.00 -12.51
CA GLU A 591 -39.75 33.54 -11.96
C GLU A 591 -40.90 32.50 -12.05
N ARG A 592 -42.06 32.68 -11.41
CA ARG A 592 -43.21 31.75 -11.59
C ARG A 592 -43.86 31.92 -12.98
N SER A 593 -44.36 30.83 -13.58
CA SER A 593 -45.07 30.85 -14.87
C SER A 593 -46.36 31.67 -14.81
N ARG A 594 -46.72 32.38 -15.89
CA ARG A 594 -47.97 33.19 -15.95
C ARG A 594 -49.24 32.38 -15.69
N ASP A 595 -49.24 31.10 -16.09
CA ASP A 595 -50.41 30.21 -15.98
C ASP A 595 -50.39 29.32 -14.73
N ASN A 596 -49.40 29.46 -13.84
CA ASN A 596 -49.17 28.60 -12.66
C ASN A 596 -49.07 27.06 -12.92
N VAL A 597 -48.99 26.61 -14.18
CA VAL A 597 -48.89 25.19 -14.54
C VAL A 597 -47.44 24.84 -14.89
N MET A 598 -46.99 25.20 -16.09
CA MET A 598 -45.62 25.01 -16.56
C MET A 598 -45.36 25.93 -17.75
N ARG A 599 -44.11 26.37 -17.94
CA ARG A 599 -43.74 27.19 -19.10
C ARG A 599 -43.50 26.32 -20.32
N MET A 600 -44.32 26.49 -21.35
CA MET A 600 -44.20 25.75 -22.60
C MET A 600 -43.19 26.42 -23.56
N GLU A 601 -43.20 27.75 -23.66
CA GLU A 601 -42.56 28.48 -24.79
C GLU A 601 -41.47 29.49 -24.39
N GLU A 602 -41.33 29.82 -23.11
CA GLU A 602 -40.47 30.92 -22.63
C GLU A 602 -38.99 30.49 -22.35
N ARG A 603 -38.02 31.36 -22.65
CA ARG A 603 -36.55 31.16 -22.53
C ARG A 603 -36.00 30.89 -21.12
N VAL A 604 -36.82 30.98 -20.08
CA VAL A 604 -36.34 31.26 -18.71
C VAL A 604 -35.74 30.02 -18.04
N GLU A 605 -36.06 28.81 -18.53
CA GLU A 605 -35.68 27.57 -17.85
C GLU A 605 -34.36 26.98 -18.35
N ILE A 606 -33.56 26.49 -17.40
CA ILE A 606 -32.21 25.97 -17.62
C ILE A 606 -32.21 24.74 -18.56
N HIS A 607 -33.25 23.91 -18.52
CA HIS A 607 -33.35 22.77 -19.42
C HIS A 607 -33.42 23.16 -20.91
N ARG A 608 -33.95 24.35 -21.25
CA ARG A 608 -33.96 24.86 -22.64
C ARG A 608 -32.56 25.26 -23.09
N VAL A 609 -31.75 25.81 -22.19
CA VAL A 609 -30.32 26.07 -22.44
C VAL A 609 -29.60 24.76 -22.73
N TRP A 610 -29.80 23.73 -21.89
CA TRP A 610 -29.21 22.42 -22.12
C TRP A 610 -29.69 21.76 -23.42
N SER A 611 -30.98 21.91 -23.78
CA SER A 611 -31.52 21.41 -25.05
C SER A 611 -30.82 22.04 -26.26
N ALA A 612 -30.54 23.35 -26.20
CA ALA A 612 -29.77 24.04 -27.23
C ALA A 612 -28.31 23.54 -27.28
N LEU A 613 -27.67 23.33 -26.13
CA LEU A 613 -26.31 22.78 -26.04
C LEU A 613 -26.22 21.36 -26.59
N GLN A 614 -27.14 20.49 -26.19
CA GLN A 614 -27.26 19.12 -26.66
C GLN A 614 -27.41 19.08 -28.18
N PHE A 615 -28.22 19.97 -28.77
CA PHE A 615 -28.35 20.07 -30.21
C PHE A 615 -27.01 20.32 -30.90
N PHE A 616 -26.14 21.19 -30.36
CA PHE A 616 -24.79 21.40 -30.91
C PHE A 616 -23.84 20.23 -30.65
N PHE A 617 -23.91 19.58 -29.50
CA PHE A 617 -23.06 18.42 -29.18
C PHE A 617 -23.41 17.17 -30.02
N CYS A 618 -24.67 17.08 -30.47
CA CYS A 618 -25.13 16.02 -31.36
C CYS A 618 -24.64 16.17 -32.81
N GLN A 619 -24.18 17.36 -33.23
CA GLN A 619 -23.78 17.59 -34.62
C GLN A 619 -22.60 16.69 -35.03
N PRO A 620 -22.71 15.97 -36.17
CA PRO A 620 -21.61 15.16 -36.69
C PRO A 620 -20.50 16.07 -37.25
N THR A 621 -19.25 15.61 -37.20
CA THR A 621 -18.13 16.32 -37.81
C THR A 621 -18.35 16.48 -39.32
N SER A 622 -18.16 17.68 -39.86
CA SER A 622 -18.30 17.93 -41.30
C SER A 622 -17.20 17.20 -42.08
N ALA A 623 -17.58 16.40 -43.08
CA ALA A 623 -16.66 15.68 -43.96
C ALA A 623 -16.01 16.59 -45.02
N THR A 624 -16.38 17.87 -45.08
CA THR A 624 -15.87 18.81 -46.09
C THR A 624 -14.51 19.38 -45.68
N LYS A 625 -13.45 18.61 -45.95
CA LYS A 625 -12.09 19.04 -46.32
C LYS A 625 -11.26 17.77 -46.59
N GLU A 626 -11.49 17.14 -47.74
CA GLU A 626 -10.74 15.95 -48.18
C GLU A 626 -9.28 16.25 -48.59
N ASP A 627 -8.81 17.51 -48.56
CA ASP A 627 -7.49 17.89 -49.10
C ASP A 627 -6.49 18.49 -48.10
N THR A 628 -6.53 18.13 -46.82
CA THR A 628 -5.37 18.39 -45.93
C THR A 628 -5.30 17.33 -44.83
N GLU A 629 -4.12 16.79 -44.57
CA GLU A 629 -3.79 15.80 -43.54
C GLU A 629 -3.99 16.32 -42.08
N HIS A 630 -4.94 17.22 -41.86
CA HIS A 630 -5.29 17.77 -40.56
C HIS A 630 -6.70 17.27 -40.21
N ALA A 631 -6.72 16.35 -39.25
CA ALA A 631 -7.86 15.56 -38.81
C ALA A 631 -9.16 16.37 -38.68
N ALA A 632 -10.27 15.77 -39.14
CA ALA A 632 -11.63 16.23 -38.87
C ALA A 632 -11.79 16.60 -37.38
N ASP A 633 -12.47 17.71 -37.08
CA ASP A 633 -12.64 18.20 -35.70
C ASP A 633 -13.10 17.05 -34.77
N PRO A 634 -12.38 16.80 -33.66
CA PRO A 634 -12.70 15.67 -32.80
C PRO A 634 -14.09 15.83 -32.17
N LEU A 635 -14.80 14.70 -32.04
CA LEU A 635 -16.13 14.65 -31.44
C LEU A 635 -16.08 15.09 -29.96
N VAL A 636 -17.18 15.64 -29.46
CA VAL A 636 -17.29 16.19 -28.09
C VAL A 636 -16.96 15.12 -27.04
N GLU A 637 -17.47 13.91 -27.22
CA GLU A 637 -17.19 12.76 -26.34
C GLU A 637 -15.72 12.33 -26.34
N ALA A 638 -14.98 12.58 -27.43
CA ALA A 638 -13.55 12.26 -27.50
C ALA A 638 -12.68 13.31 -26.78
N ILE A 639 -13.20 14.53 -26.58
CA ILE A 639 -12.49 15.65 -25.95
C ILE A 639 -12.85 15.78 -24.46
N PHE A 640 -14.13 15.60 -24.13
CA PHE A 640 -14.69 15.85 -22.79
C PHE A 640 -15.22 14.60 -22.10
N GLY A 641 -15.51 13.53 -22.84
CA GLY A 641 -16.15 12.32 -22.30
C GLY A 641 -17.55 12.58 -21.76
N ASP A 642 -18.05 11.63 -20.97
CA ASP A 642 -19.42 11.66 -20.43
C ASP A 642 -19.56 12.66 -19.28
N GLY A 643 -18.44 13.16 -18.73
CA GLY A 643 -18.43 14.16 -17.65
C GLY A 643 -19.21 15.42 -18.02
N LEU A 644 -19.20 15.83 -19.29
CA LEU A 644 -20.02 16.94 -19.78
C LEU A 644 -21.51 16.73 -19.51
N HIS A 645 -22.02 15.54 -19.83
CA HIS A 645 -23.42 15.16 -19.67
C HIS A 645 -23.80 15.02 -18.20
N TRP A 646 -22.93 14.39 -17.40
CA TRP A 646 -23.11 14.28 -15.95
C TRP A 646 -23.31 15.65 -15.28
N ALA A 647 -22.62 16.70 -15.72
CA ALA A 647 -22.84 18.04 -15.18
C ALA A 647 -24.20 18.64 -15.57
N GLY A 648 -24.53 18.65 -16.86
CA GLY A 648 -25.76 19.24 -17.36
C GLY A 648 -27.01 18.54 -16.83
N ASP A 649 -27.02 17.22 -16.90
CA ASP A 649 -28.15 16.40 -16.43
C ASP A 649 -28.31 16.48 -14.90
N THR A 650 -27.20 16.55 -14.13
CA THR A 650 -27.30 16.77 -12.68
C THR A 650 -27.95 18.12 -12.37
N ILE A 651 -27.59 19.21 -13.05
CA ILE A 651 -28.21 20.53 -12.83
C ILE A 651 -29.72 20.48 -13.14
N ILE A 652 -30.12 19.87 -14.25
CA ILE A 652 -31.53 19.71 -14.65
C ILE A 652 -32.32 18.90 -13.61
N PHE A 653 -31.73 17.79 -13.17
CA PHE A 653 -32.33 16.90 -12.20
C PHE A 653 -32.53 17.60 -10.85
N LEU A 654 -31.52 18.30 -10.34
CA LEU A 654 -31.59 19.02 -9.06
C LEU A 654 -32.61 20.17 -9.08
N LEU A 655 -32.87 20.75 -10.26
CA LEU A 655 -33.92 21.76 -10.49
C LEU A 655 -35.33 21.19 -10.66
N GLY A 656 -35.50 19.86 -10.71
CA GLY A 656 -36.78 19.24 -11.03
C GLY A 656 -37.29 19.58 -12.44
N GLN A 657 -36.36 19.75 -13.40
CA GLN A 657 -36.68 20.07 -14.79
C GLN A 657 -36.57 18.87 -15.73
N GLN A 658 -36.30 17.66 -15.22
CA GLN A 658 -36.11 16.45 -16.03
C GLN A 658 -37.30 16.13 -16.95
N CYS A 659 -38.51 16.03 -16.42
CA CYS A 659 -39.69 15.66 -17.23
C CYS A 659 -39.96 16.70 -18.33
N ARG A 660 -39.73 17.99 -18.04
CA ARG A 660 -39.84 19.09 -19.01
C ARG A 660 -38.76 19.01 -20.08
N PHE A 661 -37.53 18.68 -19.70
CA PHE A 661 -36.44 18.43 -20.63
C PHE A 661 -36.75 17.28 -21.59
N GLU A 662 -37.21 16.13 -21.08
CA GLU A 662 -37.53 14.97 -21.91
C GLU A 662 -38.69 15.25 -22.88
N ALA A 663 -39.67 16.07 -22.47
CA ALA A 663 -40.80 16.46 -23.30
C ALA A 663 -40.41 17.46 -24.41
N PHE A 664 -39.61 18.47 -24.06
CA PHE A 664 -39.39 19.67 -24.88
C PHE A 664 -37.95 19.87 -25.39
N ASP A 665 -37.12 18.83 -25.38
CA ASP A 665 -35.78 18.90 -25.96
C ASP A 665 -35.84 18.93 -27.51
N PHE A 666 -35.15 19.91 -28.11
CA PHE A 666 -35.12 20.11 -29.56
C PHE A 666 -34.57 18.88 -30.30
N SER A 667 -33.57 18.22 -29.72
CA SER A 667 -32.94 17.05 -30.33
C SER A 667 -33.87 15.84 -30.28
N ASN A 668 -34.53 15.60 -29.14
CA ASN A 668 -35.56 14.57 -28.99
C ASN A 668 -36.75 14.80 -29.94
N HIS A 669 -37.17 16.06 -30.15
CA HIS A 669 -38.21 16.39 -31.12
C HIS A 669 -37.79 16.01 -32.55
N LEU A 670 -36.57 16.40 -32.97
CA LEU A 670 -36.02 16.03 -34.28
C LEU A 670 -35.95 14.50 -34.48
N LEU A 671 -35.51 13.76 -33.46
CA LEU A 671 -35.49 12.30 -33.47
C LEU A 671 -36.90 11.70 -33.63
N ARG A 672 -37.91 12.24 -32.93
CA ARG A 672 -39.31 11.76 -33.03
C ARG A 672 -39.87 11.97 -34.43
N VAL A 673 -39.68 13.16 -35.01
CA VAL A 673 -40.18 13.50 -36.35
C VAL A 673 -39.46 12.67 -37.43
N GLN A 674 -38.13 12.55 -37.37
CA GLN A 674 -37.38 11.76 -38.33
C GLN A 674 -37.69 10.25 -38.24
N SER A 675 -37.96 9.74 -37.02
CA SER A 675 -38.40 8.35 -36.84
C SER A 675 -39.79 8.09 -37.42
N ALA A 676 -40.63 9.13 -37.53
CA ALA A 676 -41.97 9.03 -38.09
C ALA A 676 -41.99 9.19 -39.63
N ASP A 677 -41.19 10.09 -40.18
CA ASP A 677 -41.17 10.38 -41.63
C ASP A 677 -40.13 9.57 -42.43
N GLY A 678 -39.10 9.04 -41.78
CA GLY A 678 -38.02 8.25 -42.39
C GLY A 678 -37.16 8.99 -43.42
N LYS A 679 -37.21 10.32 -43.48
CA LYS A 679 -36.48 11.12 -44.48
C LYS A 679 -35.00 11.26 -44.08
N ASP A 680 -34.11 11.32 -45.07
CA ASP A 680 -32.68 11.60 -44.88
C ASP A 680 -32.23 12.65 -45.91
N ALA A 681 -31.48 13.64 -45.44
CA ALA A 681 -30.97 14.75 -46.24
C ALA A 681 -29.66 15.27 -45.62
N SER A 682 -28.82 15.91 -46.44
CA SER A 682 -27.69 16.67 -45.94
C SER A 682 -28.00 18.16 -46.00
N ILE A 683 -28.09 18.80 -44.82
CA ILE A 683 -28.43 20.22 -44.68
C ILE A 683 -27.24 20.92 -44.02
N ASN A 684 -26.72 21.98 -44.65
CA ASN A 684 -25.56 22.72 -44.16
C ASN A 684 -24.33 21.83 -43.83
N GLY A 685 -24.14 20.74 -44.60
CA GLY A 685 -23.06 19.77 -44.39
C GLY A 685 -23.29 18.76 -43.26
N ILE A 686 -24.44 18.81 -42.58
CA ILE A 686 -24.87 17.85 -41.56
C ILE A 686 -25.73 16.78 -42.23
N ASN A 687 -25.34 15.52 -42.09
CA ASN A 687 -26.16 14.39 -42.52
C ASN A 687 -27.18 14.04 -41.43
N LEU A 688 -28.47 14.06 -41.78
CA LEU A 688 -29.58 13.91 -40.84
C LEU A 688 -29.60 12.52 -40.19
N SER A 689 -29.39 11.43 -40.94
CA SER A 689 -29.34 10.09 -40.34
C SER A 689 -28.21 9.93 -39.32
N LYS A 690 -27.02 10.50 -39.57
CA LYS A 690 -25.91 10.53 -38.59
C LYS A 690 -26.22 11.39 -37.37
N MET A 691 -26.88 12.54 -37.55
CA MET A 691 -27.30 13.42 -36.46
C MET A 691 -28.28 12.69 -35.53
N VAL A 692 -29.31 12.06 -36.09
CA VAL A 692 -30.36 11.37 -35.33
C VAL A 692 -29.81 10.15 -34.58
N GLN A 693 -28.86 9.42 -35.17
CA GLN A 693 -28.14 8.34 -34.47
C GLN A 693 -27.39 8.86 -33.23
N ARG A 694 -26.68 10.00 -33.36
CA ARG A 694 -25.97 10.63 -32.23
C ARG A 694 -26.93 11.12 -31.15
N ILE A 695 -28.04 11.76 -31.54
CA ILE A 695 -29.10 12.17 -30.62
C ILE A 695 -29.60 10.97 -29.82
N ARG A 696 -29.84 9.83 -30.48
CA ARG A 696 -30.29 8.62 -29.79
C ARG A 696 -29.26 8.11 -28.78
N CYS A 697 -27.97 8.15 -29.09
CA CYS A 697 -26.91 7.78 -28.15
C CYS A 697 -26.92 8.67 -26.90
N PHE A 698 -26.96 10.00 -27.06
CA PHE A 698 -27.02 10.92 -25.92
C PHE A 698 -28.33 10.83 -25.15
N GLN A 699 -29.45 10.58 -25.83
CA GLN A 699 -30.74 10.34 -25.16
C GLN A 699 -30.67 9.12 -24.23
N LEU A 700 -30.00 8.04 -24.65
CA LEU A 700 -29.81 6.87 -23.79
C LEU A 700 -28.87 7.17 -22.61
N LEU A 701 -27.78 7.91 -22.87
CA LEU A 701 -26.85 8.35 -21.81
C LEU A 701 -27.55 9.20 -20.75
N ASN A 702 -28.31 10.23 -21.17
CA ASN A 702 -29.00 11.10 -20.22
C ASN A 702 -30.03 10.32 -19.40
N LYS A 703 -30.75 9.37 -20.02
CA LYS A 703 -31.69 8.48 -19.31
C LYS A 703 -30.99 7.61 -18.26
N GLU A 704 -29.81 7.08 -18.57
CA GLU A 704 -29.00 6.34 -17.62
C GLU A 704 -28.58 7.23 -16.44
N ILE A 705 -28.08 8.44 -16.72
CA ILE A 705 -27.67 9.41 -15.70
C ILE A 705 -28.86 9.79 -14.81
N PHE A 706 -30.00 10.15 -15.38
CA PHE A 706 -31.21 10.47 -14.62
C PHE A 706 -31.71 9.28 -13.79
N GLY A 707 -31.63 8.06 -14.32
CA GLY A 707 -31.97 6.84 -13.59
C GLY A 707 -31.11 6.68 -12.33
N ILE A 708 -29.79 6.85 -12.47
CA ILE A 708 -28.85 6.78 -11.35
C ILE A 708 -29.14 7.87 -10.31
N LEU A 709 -29.31 9.12 -10.74
CA LEU A 709 -29.59 10.25 -9.85
C LEU A 709 -30.92 10.07 -9.09
N THR A 710 -31.94 9.54 -9.77
CA THR A 710 -33.25 9.23 -9.18
C THR A 710 -33.13 8.17 -8.11
N THR A 711 -32.45 7.04 -8.40
CA THR A 711 -32.24 5.97 -7.43
C THR A 711 -31.52 6.49 -6.18
N VAL A 712 -30.44 7.24 -6.33
CA VAL A 712 -29.67 7.77 -5.19
C VAL A 712 -30.50 8.70 -4.31
N MET A 713 -31.35 9.55 -4.89
CA MET A 713 -32.18 10.48 -4.11
C MET A 713 -33.35 9.79 -3.41
N GLN A 714 -33.95 8.76 -4.01
CA GLN A 714 -35.12 8.03 -3.49
C GLN A 714 -34.79 7.04 -2.36
N VAL A 715 -33.62 6.39 -2.36
CA VAL A 715 -33.25 5.23 -1.50
C VAL A 715 -33.30 5.46 0.04
N THR A 716 -33.67 6.64 0.54
CA THR A 716 -33.76 6.90 2.01
C THR A 716 -34.99 7.70 2.44
N SER A 717 -36.03 7.84 1.62
CA SER A 717 -37.32 8.37 2.10
C SER A 717 -38.10 7.35 2.96
N ASP A 718 -37.72 6.08 2.94
CA ASP A 718 -38.52 5.00 3.55
C ASP A 718 -38.20 4.70 5.02
N SER A 719 -37.20 5.34 5.64
CA SER A 719 -36.86 5.11 7.05
C SER A 719 -37.50 6.10 8.03
N SER A 720 -38.13 7.17 7.54
CA SER A 720 -38.98 8.04 8.35
C SER A 720 -40.43 7.85 7.92
N LYS A 721 -41.26 7.32 8.81
CA LYS A 721 -42.74 7.35 8.72
C LYS A 721 -43.28 8.79 8.85
N GLU A 722 -42.72 9.72 8.10
CA GLU A 722 -43.36 10.97 7.74
C GLU A 722 -43.53 10.86 6.24
N SER A 723 -44.72 10.43 5.83
CA SER A 723 -45.26 10.78 4.54
C SER A 723 -45.20 12.31 4.44
N VAL A 724 -44.10 12.82 3.91
CA VAL A 724 -44.12 14.12 3.26
C VAL A 724 -45.05 13.89 2.08
N GLU A 725 -46.34 14.14 2.29
CA GLU A 725 -47.24 14.46 1.20
C GLU A 725 -46.49 15.52 0.40
N GLU A 726 -45.92 15.12 -0.75
CA GLU A 726 -45.42 16.10 -1.70
C GLU A 726 -46.64 16.99 -1.95
N ASN A 727 -46.60 18.24 -1.45
CA ASN A 727 -47.66 19.22 -1.67
C ASN A 727 -47.77 19.46 -3.17
N VAL A 728 -48.52 18.59 -3.86
CA VAL A 728 -48.81 18.70 -5.28
C VAL A 728 -49.68 19.94 -5.43
N TYR A 729 -49.30 20.81 -6.36
CA TYR A 729 -50.09 21.99 -6.64
C TYR A 729 -51.43 21.57 -7.27
N GLU A 730 -52.51 21.71 -6.51
CA GLU A 730 -53.87 21.38 -6.96
C GLU A 730 -54.48 22.54 -7.75
N PHE A 731 -55.06 22.23 -8.91
CA PHE A 731 -55.83 23.21 -9.67
C PHE A 731 -57.27 23.26 -9.16
N ALA A 732 -57.78 24.45 -8.91
CA ALA A 732 -59.18 24.63 -8.54
C ALA A 732 -60.10 24.20 -9.70
N PRO A 733 -61.15 23.40 -9.45
CA PRO A 733 -62.14 23.10 -10.48
C PRO A 733 -62.87 24.37 -10.92
N PRO A 734 -63.43 24.42 -12.14
CA PRO A 734 -64.16 25.59 -12.62
C PRO A 734 -65.33 25.93 -11.69
N ILE A 735 -65.29 27.13 -11.08
CA ILE A 735 -66.32 27.59 -10.13
C ILE A 735 -67.48 28.22 -10.92
N TYR A 736 -68.69 27.72 -10.69
CA TYR A 736 -69.91 28.27 -11.29
C TYR A 736 -70.21 29.66 -10.71
N GLN A 737 -70.51 30.65 -11.56
CA GLN A 737 -70.59 32.08 -11.23
C GLN A 737 -71.55 32.43 -10.07
N SER A 738 -72.51 31.57 -9.71
CA SER A 738 -73.42 31.81 -8.57
C SER A 738 -72.76 31.68 -7.20
N ASN A 739 -71.60 31.02 -7.10
CA ASN A 739 -70.90 30.78 -5.84
C ASN A 739 -69.74 31.77 -5.60
N ALA A 740 -69.51 32.70 -6.53
CA ALA A 740 -68.48 33.73 -6.42
C ALA A 740 -69.00 34.97 -5.65
N ARG A 741 -69.25 34.82 -4.35
CA ARG A 741 -69.41 35.95 -3.43
C ARG A 741 -68.67 35.68 -2.13
N GLU A 742 -67.42 36.14 -2.10
CA GLU A 742 -66.78 36.99 -1.08
C GLU A 742 -65.26 36.78 -1.13
N PRO A 743 -64.45 37.79 -1.50
CA PRO A 743 -63.02 37.75 -1.25
C PRO A 743 -62.78 38.17 0.21
N LEU A 744 -62.46 37.21 1.07
CA LEU A 744 -61.82 37.52 2.35
C LEU A 744 -60.38 37.95 2.06
N SER A 745 -60.17 39.26 2.15
CA SER A 745 -58.86 39.87 2.33
C SER A 745 -58.25 39.36 3.63
N HIS A 746 -57.07 38.73 3.56
CA HIS A 746 -56.13 38.74 4.66
C HIS A 746 -54.74 39.08 4.12
N ASP A 747 -54.23 40.19 4.66
CA ASP A 747 -52.88 40.74 4.54
C ASP A 747 -51.78 39.74 4.92
#